data_AF-A0A8K0V5K2-F1
#
_entry.id   AF-A0A8K0V5K2-F1
#
_cell.length_a   1.000
_cell.length_b   1.000
_cell.length_c   1.000
_cell.angle_alpha   90.00
_cell.angle_beta   90.00
_cell.angle_gamma   90.00
#
_symmetry.space_group_name_H-M   'P 1'
#
loop_
_entity.id
_entity.type
_entity.pdbx_description
1 polymer ?
#
loop_
_entity_poly.entity_id
_entity_poly.type
_entity_poly.pdbx_seq_one_letter_code
_entity_poly.pdbx_strand_id
1 'polypeptide(L)'
;MRLPFELDPQIIHHIIYSQAGSIGKAIIELLMNAVDAQASGVVLTLARDGFECRDNGNGFASREDVVRYFGRFGTPHNDGDATYGRFRLGCGQIMAHASTTWRSNAWTMTVDTRSMGYNYELEENETLTVSGCTISGQWYEPMTEIELMSAVQEICDLVRYTPVSVELNGRQISRDPRSEKWDFEDEVAYYRVKAEGSVSIYNQGVLVRHDSAHQWGAGGLIVSKQVIGLNISRTEILRKTCPVWKVIARQFGRMADELASRLGDHRKTEARREKSARALLAGDPKLEEIFWKEEAVTILPGKRHISMTEFLSRCRSTVQQPGGAFTVIEDAYDVPKGEVIARSGVAVAVHPQTLSRFGCYSSQDFLDAVQRIQNNLRQVIDDTSYLARSLVLPGLIAFSTLRDAYIERTQILTEKDLDKENRRAWNTLRWCLYHYARVCTGGQRYSTGQSRGGKQFHILIGSSNSAEAWTDGHSYIAFNVDVVRRLKKEPLNVASYIFNLLEHEIAHEGDSLECGHDEAFYQRFHDITVNRSETRQRYLHIWLMKYTTSLENEGKTRGKAWRERYLLDRAGSGREKKGLPGLEDVSNDPVMTSPVPAEDTRFIDVQNMRLVQTGLCPPPVDWNDVIIRGLLAQQELAEEQRQDAEIQRRQEAEWRRQSDDDYAAWQADIAEQETWQEHERHRIAGVLQIPVETVTENVLYWLMGEEDVAIRRYWAEKPWETARMQKILSKPGLPYSDDMLALVKPGETAWLLERNAAAAGFIHVTDYLKWRAEQEKG
;
A
#
# COMPACT_ATOMS: atom_id res chain seq x y z
N MET A 1 -34.93 -4.84 -39.92
CA MET A 1 -35.21 -6.22 -39.45
C MET A 1 -34.64 -6.36 -38.05
N ARG A 2 -35.41 -6.87 -37.09
CA ARG A 2 -34.96 -7.04 -35.70
C ARG A 2 -34.73 -8.53 -35.49
N LEU A 3 -33.47 -8.92 -35.32
CA LEU A 3 -33.09 -10.31 -35.07
C LEU A 3 -32.80 -10.50 -33.57
N PRO A 4 -33.12 -11.66 -33.00
CA PRO A 4 -32.77 -11.97 -31.62
C PRO A 4 -31.26 -12.24 -31.49
N PHE A 5 -30.74 -12.08 -30.27
CA PHE A 5 -29.43 -12.62 -29.92
C PHE A 5 -29.56 -14.11 -29.56
N GLU A 6 -28.53 -14.89 -29.86
CA GLU A 6 -28.43 -16.32 -29.52
C GLU A 6 -27.26 -16.56 -28.55
N LEU A 7 -27.33 -17.62 -27.74
CA LEU A 7 -26.28 -18.01 -26.80
C LEU A 7 -25.56 -19.26 -27.31
N ASP A 8 -24.24 -19.18 -27.41
CA ASP A 8 -23.40 -20.32 -27.76
C ASP A 8 -23.31 -21.31 -26.58
N PRO A 9 -23.43 -22.64 -26.80
CA PRO A 9 -23.27 -23.65 -25.75
C PRO A 9 -21.95 -23.55 -24.95
N GLN A 10 -20.88 -23.02 -25.56
CA GLN A 10 -19.60 -22.77 -24.87
C GLN A 10 -19.72 -21.78 -23.71
N ILE A 11 -20.81 -21.01 -23.60
CA ILE A 11 -21.03 -20.13 -22.45
C ILE A 11 -21.06 -20.90 -21.12
N ILE A 12 -21.47 -22.18 -21.13
CA ILE A 12 -21.47 -23.05 -19.94
C ILE A 12 -20.04 -23.25 -19.41
N HIS A 13 -19.06 -23.42 -20.31
CA HIS A 13 -17.65 -23.51 -19.96
C HIS A 13 -17.21 -22.26 -19.19
N HIS A 14 -17.51 -21.07 -19.71
CA HIS A 14 -17.12 -19.81 -19.09
C HIS A 14 -17.85 -19.55 -17.76
N ILE A 15 -19.08 -20.02 -17.61
CA ILE A 15 -19.82 -19.97 -16.35
C ILE A 15 -19.13 -20.82 -15.27
N ILE A 16 -18.64 -22.01 -15.62
CA ILE A 16 -17.98 -22.94 -14.70
C ILE A 16 -16.55 -22.46 -14.39
N TYR A 17 -15.73 -22.25 -15.42
CA TYR A 17 -14.29 -22.05 -15.28
C TYR A 17 -13.85 -20.58 -15.16
N SER A 18 -14.70 -19.60 -15.50
CA SER A 18 -14.29 -18.19 -15.55
C SER A 18 -15.02 -17.27 -14.56
N GLN A 19 -15.87 -17.80 -13.67
CA GLN A 19 -16.59 -16.99 -12.67
C GLN A 19 -15.90 -16.91 -11.30
N ALA A 20 -15.31 -18.00 -10.80
CA ALA A 20 -14.64 -18.03 -9.51
C ALA A 20 -13.14 -17.80 -9.67
N GLY A 21 -12.61 -16.79 -8.96
CA GLY A 21 -11.18 -16.50 -8.94
C GLY A 21 -10.40 -17.29 -7.88
N SER A 22 -11.07 -18.03 -6.99
CA SER A 22 -10.46 -18.78 -5.89
C SER A 22 -11.35 -19.93 -5.39
N ILE A 23 -10.75 -20.93 -4.72
CA ILE A 23 -11.45 -22.02 -4.05
C ILE A 23 -12.38 -21.50 -2.96
N GLY A 24 -11.95 -20.49 -2.19
CA GLY A 24 -12.78 -19.89 -1.15
C GLY A 24 -14.08 -19.29 -1.73
N LYS A 25 -13.99 -18.60 -2.87
CA LYS A 25 -15.16 -18.09 -3.60
C LYS A 25 -16.07 -19.21 -4.11
N ALA A 26 -15.51 -20.29 -4.67
CA ALA A 26 -16.30 -21.43 -5.13
C ALA A 26 -17.03 -22.15 -3.98
N ILE A 27 -16.39 -22.28 -2.81
CA ILE A 27 -16.97 -22.92 -1.63
C ILE A 27 -18.11 -22.09 -1.03
N ILE A 28 -17.99 -20.75 -0.97
CA ILE A 28 -19.07 -19.94 -0.39
C ILE A 28 -20.35 -19.97 -1.22
N GLU A 29 -20.28 -20.28 -2.52
CA GLU A 29 -21.48 -20.50 -3.33
C GLU A 29 -22.29 -21.70 -2.82
N LEU A 30 -21.64 -22.75 -2.33
CA LEU A 30 -22.32 -23.88 -1.70
C LEU A 30 -23.05 -23.44 -0.43
N LEU A 31 -22.40 -22.59 0.38
CA LEU A 31 -22.99 -22.05 1.59
C LEU A 31 -24.17 -21.12 1.31
N MET A 32 -24.06 -20.27 0.28
CA MET A 32 -25.15 -19.38 -0.13
C MET A 32 -26.36 -20.20 -0.60
N ASN A 33 -26.13 -21.30 -1.34
CA ASN A 33 -27.18 -22.24 -1.73
C ASN A 33 -27.81 -22.94 -0.49
N ALA A 34 -27.02 -23.27 0.53
CA ALA A 34 -27.56 -23.83 1.77
C ALA A 34 -28.48 -22.84 2.50
N VAL A 35 -28.14 -21.55 2.51
CA VAL A 35 -29.03 -20.51 3.07
C VAL A 35 -30.33 -20.41 2.26
N ASP A 36 -30.24 -20.44 0.93
CA ASP A 36 -31.43 -20.44 0.07
C ASP A 36 -32.30 -21.70 0.27
N ALA A 37 -31.68 -22.83 0.63
CA ALA A 37 -32.35 -24.06 1.02
C ALA A 37 -32.91 -24.05 2.46
N GLN A 38 -32.91 -22.89 3.12
CA GLN A 38 -33.40 -22.67 4.49
C GLN A 38 -32.64 -23.45 5.57
N ALA A 39 -31.36 -23.75 5.34
CA ALA A 39 -30.50 -24.33 6.36
C ALA A 39 -30.34 -23.37 7.57
N SER A 40 -30.20 -23.93 8.76
CA SER A 40 -29.84 -23.19 9.98
C SER A 40 -28.35 -23.30 10.31
N GLY A 41 -27.66 -24.32 9.78
CA GLY A 41 -26.23 -24.50 9.95
C GLY A 41 -25.58 -25.25 8.79
N VAL A 42 -24.28 -24.97 8.61
CA VAL A 42 -23.42 -25.59 7.60
C VAL A 42 -22.12 -26.05 8.29
N VAL A 43 -21.73 -27.30 8.05
CA VAL A 43 -20.46 -27.87 8.49
C VAL A 43 -19.59 -28.08 7.26
N LEU A 44 -18.42 -27.47 7.26
CA LEU A 44 -17.44 -27.52 6.18
C LEU A 44 -16.15 -28.15 6.70
N THR A 45 -15.70 -29.20 6.03
CA THR A 45 -14.38 -29.80 6.21
C THR A 45 -13.55 -29.50 4.97
N LEU A 46 -12.36 -28.94 5.16
CA LEU A 46 -11.44 -28.59 4.09
C LEU A 46 -10.08 -29.25 4.35
N ALA A 47 -9.63 -30.05 3.39
CA ALA A 47 -8.37 -30.79 3.42
C ALA A 47 -7.56 -30.53 2.14
N ARG A 48 -6.32 -31.05 2.10
CA ARG A 48 -5.41 -30.87 0.97
C ARG A 48 -5.88 -31.58 -0.30
N ASP A 49 -6.59 -32.68 -0.16
CA ASP A 49 -7.07 -33.58 -1.22
C ASP A 49 -8.54 -33.37 -1.57
N GLY A 50 -9.35 -32.85 -0.65
CA GLY A 50 -10.74 -32.57 -0.94
C GLY A 50 -11.45 -31.68 0.07
N PHE A 51 -12.77 -31.68 -0.02
CA PHE A 51 -13.66 -31.03 0.93
C PHE A 51 -14.95 -31.82 1.13
N GLU A 52 -15.64 -31.49 2.21
CA GLU A 52 -17.01 -31.90 2.47
C GLU A 52 -17.80 -30.71 3.02
N CYS A 53 -18.94 -30.40 2.42
CA CYS A 53 -19.86 -29.37 2.86
C CYS A 53 -21.22 -30.01 3.15
N ARG A 54 -21.71 -29.87 4.38
CA ARG A 54 -22.97 -30.46 4.84
C ARG A 54 -23.88 -29.39 5.41
N ASP A 55 -25.12 -29.32 4.92
CA ASP A 55 -26.17 -28.46 5.45
C ASP A 55 -27.36 -29.27 5.98
N ASN A 56 -28.24 -28.58 6.71
CA ASN A 56 -29.48 -29.13 7.24
C ASN A 56 -30.73 -28.46 6.64
N GLY A 57 -30.65 -27.99 5.39
CA GLY A 57 -31.76 -27.39 4.67
C GLY A 57 -32.77 -28.41 4.14
N ASN A 58 -33.63 -27.97 3.23
CA ASN A 58 -34.68 -28.80 2.64
C ASN A 58 -34.18 -29.85 1.64
N GLY A 59 -32.97 -29.67 1.09
CA GLY A 59 -32.39 -30.58 0.12
C GLY A 59 -33.13 -30.62 -1.23
N PHE A 60 -32.88 -31.65 -2.04
CA PHE A 60 -33.53 -31.88 -3.32
C PHE A 60 -34.88 -32.56 -3.11
N ALA A 61 -35.98 -31.84 -3.33
CA ALA A 61 -37.33 -32.33 -3.04
C ALA A 61 -37.84 -33.34 -4.09
N SER A 62 -37.47 -33.20 -5.36
CA SER A 62 -37.90 -34.07 -6.45
C SER A 62 -36.85 -34.19 -7.56
N ARG A 63 -36.99 -35.21 -8.42
CA ARG A 63 -36.17 -35.38 -9.64
C ARG A 63 -36.27 -34.15 -10.54
N GLU A 64 -37.49 -33.63 -10.72
CA GLU A 64 -37.77 -32.45 -11.52
C GLU A 64 -37.01 -31.22 -10.99
N ASP A 65 -36.90 -31.06 -9.67
CA ASP A 65 -36.14 -29.96 -9.07
C ASP A 65 -34.65 -30.08 -9.38
N VAL A 66 -34.07 -31.29 -9.28
CA VAL A 66 -32.67 -31.53 -9.63
C VAL A 66 -32.42 -31.19 -11.11
N VAL A 67 -33.23 -31.73 -12.03
CA VAL A 67 -33.05 -31.48 -13.47
C VAL A 67 -33.27 -30.01 -13.82
N ARG A 68 -34.27 -29.35 -13.21
CA ARG A 68 -34.61 -27.96 -13.52
C ARG A 68 -33.63 -26.96 -12.92
N TYR A 69 -33.06 -27.24 -11.76
CA TYR A 69 -32.24 -26.28 -11.01
C TYR A 69 -30.73 -26.54 -11.15
N PHE A 70 -30.31 -27.78 -11.38
CA PHE A 70 -28.91 -28.15 -11.68
C PHE A 70 -28.67 -28.40 -13.16
N GLY A 71 -29.58 -29.09 -13.85
CA GLY A 71 -29.40 -29.42 -15.27
C GLY A 71 -29.49 -28.23 -16.24
N ARG A 72 -29.95 -27.06 -15.76
CA ARG A 72 -30.07 -25.85 -16.59
C ARG A 72 -29.55 -24.60 -15.87
N PHE A 73 -28.32 -24.21 -16.22
CA PHE A 73 -27.74 -22.94 -15.82
C PHE A 73 -28.57 -21.75 -16.32
N GLY A 74 -28.72 -20.72 -15.48
CA GLY A 74 -29.36 -19.46 -15.87
C GLY A 74 -30.87 -19.40 -15.69
N THR A 75 -31.51 -20.44 -15.11
CA THR A 75 -32.94 -20.40 -14.80
C THR A 75 -33.18 -19.39 -13.67
N PRO A 76 -33.90 -18.28 -13.91
CA PRO A 76 -34.09 -17.26 -12.90
C PRO A 76 -34.99 -17.74 -11.76
N HIS A 77 -34.70 -17.22 -10.58
CA HIS A 77 -35.55 -17.30 -9.40
C HIS A 77 -36.79 -16.42 -9.55
N ASN A 78 -37.92 -16.81 -8.94
CA ASN A 78 -39.09 -15.94 -8.79
C ASN A 78 -38.84 -14.95 -7.64
N ASP A 79 -39.33 -13.71 -7.73
CA ASP A 79 -39.11 -12.72 -6.67
C ASP A 79 -39.58 -13.27 -5.29
N GLY A 80 -38.63 -13.41 -4.36
CA GLY A 80 -38.86 -13.87 -2.98
C GLY A 80 -38.57 -15.34 -2.70
N ASP A 81 -38.12 -16.15 -3.68
CA ASP A 81 -37.83 -17.58 -3.50
C ASP A 81 -36.38 -17.89 -3.07
N ALA A 82 -35.47 -16.91 -3.06
CA ALA A 82 -34.08 -17.04 -2.63
C ALA A 82 -33.52 -15.74 -2.04
N THR A 83 -32.58 -15.87 -1.10
CA THR A 83 -31.86 -14.77 -0.47
C THR A 83 -30.68 -14.33 -1.33
N TYR A 84 -29.94 -15.29 -1.91
CA TYR A 84 -28.72 -15.02 -2.65
C TYR A 84 -28.80 -15.44 -4.13
N GLY A 85 -29.43 -16.56 -4.43
CA GLY A 85 -29.62 -17.10 -5.78
C GLY A 85 -30.47 -16.20 -6.64
N ARG A 86 -29.87 -15.56 -7.66
CA ARG A 86 -30.61 -14.77 -8.66
C ARG A 86 -30.56 -15.37 -10.05
N PHE A 87 -29.43 -15.96 -10.41
CA PHE A 87 -29.17 -16.49 -11.77
C PHE A 87 -28.92 -18.01 -11.79
N ARG A 88 -28.84 -18.69 -10.64
CA ARG A 88 -28.54 -20.14 -10.52
C ARG A 88 -27.31 -20.56 -11.35
N LEU A 89 -26.23 -19.81 -11.20
CA LEU A 89 -24.95 -20.06 -11.87
C LEU A 89 -23.85 -20.55 -10.91
N GLY A 90 -23.97 -20.20 -9.62
CA GLY A 90 -22.91 -20.38 -8.63
C GLY A 90 -22.54 -21.83 -8.33
N CYS A 91 -23.47 -22.77 -8.45
CA CYS A 91 -23.20 -24.20 -8.21
C CYS A 91 -22.15 -24.79 -9.17
N GLY A 92 -21.99 -24.22 -10.37
CA GLY A 92 -20.98 -24.64 -11.34
C GLY A 92 -19.55 -24.29 -10.96
N GLN A 93 -19.36 -23.29 -10.09
CA GLN A 93 -18.01 -22.78 -9.78
C GLN A 93 -17.13 -23.81 -9.08
N ILE A 94 -17.70 -24.64 -8.20
CA ILE A 94 -16.93 -25.69 -7.51
C ILE A 94 -16.50 -26.80 -8.47
N MET A 95 -17.24 -27.01 -9.56
CA MET A 95 -17.00 -28.06 -10.55
C MET A 95 -15.76 -27.76 -11.42
N ALA A 96 -15.26 -26.53 -11.40
CA ALA A 96 -13.99 -26.17 -12.03
C ALA A 96 -12.77 -26.67 -11.22
N HIS A 97 -12.94 -26.83 -9.90
CA HIS A 97 -11.84 -27.12 -8.97
C HIS A 97 -11.85 -28.57 -8.47
N ALA A 98 -13.01 -29.23 -8.49
CA ALA A 98 -13.17 -30.58 -7.96
C ALA A 98 -14.10 -31.44 -8.81
N SER A 99 -13.83 -32.75 -8.77
CA SER A 99 -14.83 -33.78 -9.05
C SER A 99 -15.76 -33.87 -7.83
N THR A 100 -17.07 -33.69 -8.02
CA THR A 100 -18.03 -33.50 -6.91
C THR A 100 -19.14 -34.54 -6.88
N THR A 101 -19.55 -34.92 -5.67
CA THR A 101 -20.72 -35.76 -5.41
C THR A 101 -21.66 -35.03 -4.46
N TRP A 102 -22.90 -34.88 -4.88
CA TRP A 102 -23.95 -34.18 -4.16
C TRP A 102 -24.99 -35.21 -3.73
N ARG A 103 -25.22 -35.33 -2.42
CA ARG A 103 -26.18 -36.28 -1.84
C ARG A 103 -27.24 -35.52 -1.07
N SER A 104 -28.50 -35.71 -1.43
CA SER A 104 -29.62 -35.04 -0.79
C SER A 104 -30.91 -35.83 -0.94
N ASN A 105 -31.58 -36.08 0.18
CA ASN A 105 -32.71 -36.99 0.27
C ASN A 105 -32.36 -38.33 -0.42
N ALA A 106 -33.17 -38.80 -1.38
CA ALA A 106 -32.91 -40.03 -2.12
C ALA A 106 -31.98 -39.83 -3.34
N TRP A 107 -31.46 -38.63 -3.58
CA TRP A 107 -30.76 -38.29 -4.82
C TRP A 107 -29.25 -38.23 -4.62
N THR A 108 -28.51 -38.84 -5.55
CA THR A 108 -27.06 -38.69 -5.67
C THR A 108 -26.71 -38.18 -7.06
N MET A 109 -26.05 -37.02 -7.13
CA MET A 109 -25.57 -36.43 -8.37
C MET A 109 -24.05 -36.38 -8.38
N THR A 110 -23.43 -36.92 -9.43
CA THR A 110 -21.98 -36.92 -9.61
C THR A 110 -21.61 -36.08 -10.82
N VAL A 111 -20.62 -35.21 -10.65
CA VAL A 111 -20.13 -34.30 -11.69
C VAL A 111 -18.61 -34.29 -11.73
N ASP A 112 -18.05 -34.68 -12.88
CA ASP A 112 -16.63 -34.53 -13.21
C ASP A 112 -16.50 -33.91 -14.59
N THR A 113 -16.21 -32.61 -14.62
CA THR A 113 -16.15 -31.84 -15.86
C THR A 113 -14.96 -32.21 -16.76
N ARG A 114 -13.93 -32.86 -16.20
CA ARG A 114 -12.75 -33.31 -16.97
C ARG A 114 -13.00 -34.64 -17.67
N SER A 115 -13.79 -35.54 -17.07
CA SER A 115 -14.10 -36.85 -17.68
C SER A 115 -15.47 -36.88 -18.40
N MET A 116 -16.49 -36.21 -17.87
CA MET A 116 -17.86 -36.24 -18.38
C MET A 116 -18.21 -35.05 -19.31
N GLY A 117 -17.34 -34.04 -19.42
CA GLY A 117 -17.64 -32.78 -20.09
C GLY A 117 -18.69 -31.97 -19.31
N TYR A 118 -19.69 -31.39 -19.99
CA TYR A 118 -20.78 -30.65 -19.31
C TYR A 118 -22.00 -31.53 -18.99
N ASN A 119 -21.76 -32.82 -18.72
CA ASN A 119 -22.77 -33.79 -18.32
C ASN A 119 -22.65 -34.13 -16.83
N TYR A 120 -23.70 -34.74 -16.28
CA TYR A 120 -23.73 -35.24 -14.90
C TYR A 120 -24.49 -36.56 -14.83
N GLU A 121 -24.17 -37.38 -13.83
CA GLU A 121 -24.91 -38.59 -13.50
C GLU A 121 -25.87 -38.31 -12.34
N LEU A 122 -27.09 -38.83 -12.42
CA LEU A 122 -28.11 -38.69 -11.37
C LEU A 122 -28.71 -40.05 -11.06
N GLU A 123 -28.58 -40.47 -9.80
CA GLU A 123 -29.09 -41.74 -9.28
C GLU A 123 -30.13 -41.48 -8.18
N GLU A 124 -31.12 -42.37 -8.11
CA GLU A 124 -32.13 -42.42 -7.05
C GLU A 124 -31.86 -43.64 -6.15
N ASN A 125 -31.65 -43.41 -4.87
CA ASN A 125 -31.31 -44.42 -3.87
C ASN A 125 -32.24 -44.29 -2.66
N GLU A 126 -33.39 -44.96 -2.70
CA GLU A 126 -34.41 -44.93 -1.64
C GLU A 126 -33.93 -45.44 -0.27
N THR A 127 -32.83 -46.21 -0.24
CA THR A 127 -32.28 -46.82 0.98
C THR A 127 -31.26 -45.95 1.71
N LEU A 128 -30.73 -44.90 1.06
CA LEU A 128 -29.69 -44.02 1.60
C LEU A 128 -30.18 -42.57 1.57
N THR A 129 -31.04 -42.21 2.52
CA THR A 129 -31.59 -40.85 2.60
C THR A 129 -30.72 -39.91 3.43
N VAL A 130 -30.30 -38.78 2.83
CA VAL A 130 -29.53 -37.73 3.51
C VAL A 130 -30.42 -36.53 3.76
N SER A 131 -30.70 -36.20 5.03
CA SER A 131 -31.41 -34.95 5.37
C SER A 131 -30.51 -33.75 5.07
N GLY A 132 -31.06 -32.73 4.39
CA GLY A 132 -30.29 -31.60 3.87
C GLY A 132 -29.53 -31.96 2.60
N CYS A 133 -28.36 -31.36 2.39
CA CYS A 133 -27.45 -31.72 1.32
C CYS A 133 -26.03 -31.95 1.86
N THR A 134 -25.36 -32.96 1.35
CA THR A 134 -23.94 -33.23 1.59
C THR A 134 -23.20 -33.24 0.26
N ILE A 135 -22.22 -32.36 0.13
CA ILE A 135 -21.42 -32.18 -1.08
C ILE A 135 -19.99 -32.53 -0.71
N SER A 136 -19.47 -33.60 -1.28
CA SER A 136 -18.06 -33.99 -1.16
C SER A 136 -17.36 -33.76 -2.49
N GLY A 137 -16.13 -33.27 -2.47
CA GLY A 137 -15.34 -33.14 -3.69
C GLY A 137 -13.87 -33.47 -3.50
N GLN A 138 -13.27 -34.05 -4.54
CA GLN A 138 -11.84 -34.31 -4.64
C GLN A 138 -11.24 -33.25 -5.55
N TRP A 139 -10.21 -32.55 -5.06
CA TRP A 139 -9.55 -31.51 -5.85
C TRP A 139 -8.86 -32.13 -7.05
N TYR A 140 -9.03 -31.51 -8.23
CA TYR A 140 -8.25 -31.93 -9.39
C TYR A 140 -6.74 -31.69 -9.18
N GLU A 141 -6.42 -30.63 -8.44
CA GLU A 141 -5.07 -30.26 -8.04
C GLU A 141 -5.04 -30.11 -6.51
N PRO A 142 -4.38 -31.04 -5.79
CA PRO A 142 -4.30 -30.98 -4.34
C PRO A 142 -3.60 -29.70 -3.86
N MET A 143 -4.15 -29.05 -2.84
CA MET A 143 -3.58 -27.84 -2.26
C MET A 143 -2.28 -28.14 -1.50
N THR A 144 -1.33 -27.22 -1.58
CA THR A 144 -0.22 -27.08 -0.63
C THR A 144 -0.73 -26.64 0.74
N GLU A 145 0.09 -26.76 1.78
CA GLU A 145 -0.28 -26.28 3.13
C GLU A 145 -0.53 -24.76 3.16
N ILE A 146 0.23 -23.99 2.38
CA ILE A 146 0.08 -22.53 2.28
C ILE A 146 -1.26 -22.18 1.63
N GLU A 147 -1.61 -22.86 0.53
CA GLU A 147 -2.89 -22.65 -0.15
C GLU A 147 -4.08 -23.04 0.72
N LEU A 148 -3.99 -24.16 1.44
CA LEU A 148 -5.01 -24.59 2.38
C LEU A 148 -5.23 -23.55 3.49
N MET A 149 -4.14 -23.05 4.10
CA MET A 149 -4.24 -21.99 5.11
C MET A 149 -4.85 -20.71 4.55
N SER A 150 -4.46 -20.31 3.34
CA SER A 150 -5.02 -19.14 2.64
C SER A 150 -6.52 -19.30 2.38
N ALA A 151 -6.94 -20.47 1.87
CA ALA A 151 -8.35 -20.78 1.61
C ALA A 151 -9.18 -20.80 2.90
N VAL A 152 -8.67 -21.39 4.00
CA VAL A 152 -9.32 -21.37 5.32
C VAL A 152 -9.53 -19.93 5.80
N GLN A 153 -8.50 -19.08 5.70
CA GLN A 153 -8.58 -17.69 6.14
C GLN A 153 -9.55 -16.88 5.26
N GLU A 154 -9.50 -17.07 3.93
CA GLU A 154 -10.42 -16.45 2.98
C GLU A 154 -11.87 -16.82 3.33
N ILE A 155 -12.18 -18.11 3.56
CA ILE A 155 -13.52 -18.57 3.93
C ILE A 155 -13.96 -17.94 5.25
N CYS A 156 -13.10 -17.89 6.26
CA CYS A 156 -13.39 -17.24 7.55
C CYS A 156 -13.79 -15.78 7.38
N ASP A 157 -13.13 -15.05 6.49
CA ASP A 157 -13.41 -13.65 6.24
C ASP A 157 -14.69 -13.46 5.41
N LEU A 158 -14.93 -14.36 4.45
CA LEU A 158 -16.09 -14.33 3.57
C LEU A 158 -17.41 -14.54 4.33
N VAL A 159 -17.46 -15.46 5.28
CA VAL A 159 -18.72 -15.91 5.92
C VAL A 159 -18.93 -15.36 7.32
N ARG A 160 -18.07 -14.44 7.77
CA ARG A 160 -18.01 -13.97 9.15
C ARG A 160 -19.36 -13.54 9.75
N TYR A 161 -20.25 -12.95 8.95
CA TYR A 161 -21.53 -12.42 9.42
C TYR A 161 -22.74 -13.08 8.76
N THR A 162 -22.58 -14.28 8.21
CA THR A 162 -23.69 -15.02 7.60
C THR A 162 -24.80 -15.29 8.62
N PRO A 163 -26.07 -15.36 8.18
CA PRO A 163 -27.21 -15.57 9.09
C PRO A 163 -27.26 -17.00 9.66
N VAL A 164 -26.54 -17.94 9.05
CA VAL A 164 -26.48 -19.35 9.47
C VAL A 164 -25.21 -19.64 10.26
N SER A 165 -25.27 -20.65 11.13
CA SER A 165 -24.06 -21.10 11.84
C SER A 165 -23.14 -21.83 10.87
N VAL A 166 -21.90 -21.39 10.74
CA VAL A 166 -20.91 -22.00 9.84
C VAL A 166 -19.76 -22.52 10.68
N GLU A 167 -19.53 -23.83 10.57
CA GLU A 167 -18.40 -24.51 11.18
C GLU A 167 -17.40 -24.90 10.09
N LEU A 168 -16.12 -24.58 10.29
CA LEU A 168 -15.02 -24.96 9.41
C LEU A 168 -13.99 -25.75 10.22
N ASN A 169 -13.73 -27.00 9.82
CA ASN A 169 -12.74 -27.89 10.44
C ASN A 169 -12.91 -27.97 11.98
N GLY A 170 -14.14 -28.13 12.47
CA GLY A 170 -14.43 -28.26 13.90
C GLY A 170 -14.61 -26.93 14.65
N ARG A 171 -14.50 -25.77 13.97
CA ARG A 171 -14.56 -24.45 14.60
C ARG A 171 -15.65 -23.58 13.99
N GLN A 172 -16.52 -23.01 14.82
CA GLN A 172 -17.48 -22.01 14.36
C GLN A 172 -16.79 -20.72 13.91
N ILE A 173 -17.05 -20.29 12.67
CA ILE A 173 -16.43 -19.12 12.02
C ILE A 173 -17.41 -17.98 11.73
N SER A 174 -18.72 -18.24 11.72
CA SER A 174 -19.75 -17.19 11.60
C SER A 174 -20.13 -16.59 12.97
N ARG A 175 -20.67 -15.37 12.93
CA ARG A 175 -21.15 -14.61 14.10
C ARG A 175 -22.45 -13.91 13.74
N ASP A 176 -23.39 -13.86 14.69
CA ASP A 176 -24.62 -13.10 14.50
C ASP A 176 -24.31 -11.59 14.56
N PRO A 177 -24.50 -10.82 13.48
CA PRO A 177 -24.28 -9.39 13.50
C PRO A 177 -25.12 -8.67 14.55
N ARG A 178 -26.28 -9.18 14.98
CA ARG A 178 -27.12 -8.55 16.02
C ARG A 178 -26.47 -8.57 17.40
N SER A 179 -25.55 -9.51 17.63
CA SER A 179 -24.84 -9.66 18.91
C SER A 179 -23.55 -8.81 18.99
N GLU A 180 -23.16 -8.19 17.87
CA GLU A 180 -21.94 -7.40 17.76
C GLU A 180 -22.17 -5.94 18.17
N LYS A 181 -21.08 -5.25 18.54
CA LYS A 181 -21.12 -3.82 18.85
C LYS A 181 -20.97 -2.99 17.59
N TRP A 182 -21.94 -2.13 17.29
CA TRP A 182 -21.94 -1.24 16.13
C TRP A 182 -21.88 0.22 16.55
N ASP A 183 -21.27 1.05 15.71
CA ASP A 183 -21.25 2.50 15.93
C ASP A 183 -22.59 3.12 15.53
N PHE A 184 -23.26 2.50 14.55
CA PHE A 184 -24.60 2.88 14.10
C PHE A 184 -25.30 1.68 13.44
N GLU A 185 -26.62 1.70 13.48
CA GLU A 185 -27.49 0.71 12.88
C GLU A 185 -28.74 1.42 12.34
N ASP A 186 -29.15 1.11 11.12
CA ASP A 186 -30.40 1.55 10.52
C ASP A 186 -31.18 0.38 9.89
N GLU A 187 -32.24 0.66 9.16
CA GLU A 187 -33.06 -0.36 8.50
C GLU A 187 -32.33 -1.13 7.40
N VAL A 188 -31.26 -0.58 6.83
CA VAL A 188 -30.57 -1.15 5.66
C VAL A 188 -29.24 -1.81 6.00
N ALA A 189 -28.54 -1.42 7.07
CA ALA A 189 -27.25 -1.99 7.45
C ALA A 189 -26.81 -1.74 8.91
N TYR A 190 -25.78 -2.48 9.32
CA TYR A 190 -24.95 -2.22 10.50
C TYR A 190 -23.63 -1.57 10.08
N TYR A 191 -23.15 -0.60 10.86
CA TYR A 191 -21.97 0.20 10.52
C TYR A 191 -20.98 0.29 11.68
N ARG A 192 -19.69 0.18 11.34
CA ARG A 192 -18.59 0.48 12.24
C ARG A 192 -17.54 1.30 11.49
N VAL A 193 -17.11 2.43 12.02
CA VAL A 193 -16.13 3.32 11.39
C VAL A 193 -14.85 3.30 12.21
N LYS A 194 -13.71 3.31 11.52
CA LYS A 194 -12.38 3.32 12.11
C LYS A 194 -11.54 4.45 11.51
N ALA A 195 -10.59 4.98 12.27
CA ALA A 195 -9.70 6.03 11.78
C ALA A 195 -8.82 5.56 10.61
N GLU A 196 -8.45 4.27 10.61
CA GLU A 196 -7.53 3.65 9.67
C GLU A 196 -8.03 2.27 9.20
N GLY A 197 -7.42 1.74 8.14
CA GLY A 197 -7.76 0.46 7.52
C GLY A 197 -8.75 0.58 6.36
N SER A 198 -8.96 -0.52 5.63
CA SER A 198 -9.98 -0.59 4.57
C SER A 198 -11.40 -0.63 5.14
N VAL A 199 -12.39 -0.37 4.28
CA VAL A 199 -13.80 -0.58 4.60
C VAL A 199 -14.23 -1.94 4.06
N SER A 200 -14.52 -2.87 4.95
CA SER A 200 -15.00 -4.21 4.57
C SER A 200 -16.52 -4.17 4.36
N ILE A 201 -17.01 -4.65 3.22
CA ILE A 201 -18.41 -4.55 2.84
C ILE A 201 -19.01 -5.93 2.68
N TYR A 202 -19.99 -6.24 3.53
CA TYR A 202 -20.73 -7.49 3.54
C TYR A 202 -22.14 -7.27 2.99
N ASN A 203 -22.54 -8.07 2.01
CA ASN A 203 -23.90 -8.12 1.49
C ASN A 203 -24.66 -9.24 2.21
N GLN A 204 -25.61 -8.88 3.08
CA GLN A 204 -26.37 -9.83 3.89
C GLN A 204 -25.47 -10.84 4.61
N GLY A 205 -24.36 -10.37 5.17
CA GLY A 205 -23.45 -11.21 5.96
C GLY A 205 -22.30 -11.89 5.20
N VAL A 206 -22.31 -11.86 3.86
CA VAL A 206 -21.22 -12.40 3.02
C VAL A 206 -20.32 -11.26 2.53
N LEU A 207 -19.00 -11.38 2.71
CA LEU A 207 -18.04 -10.36 2.28
C LEU A 207 -18.01 -10.28 0.74
N VAL A 208 -18.26 -9.09 0.23
CA VAL A 208 -18.18 -8.79 -1.20
C VAL A 208 -16.78 -8.32 -1.55
N ARG A 209 -16.32 -7.26 -0.86
CA ARG A 209 -15.06 -6.58 -1.17
C ARG A 209 -14.55 -5.73 0.00
N HIS A 210 -13.33 -5.24 -0.17
CA HIS A 210 -12.76 -4.14 0.61
C HIS A 210 -12.66 -2.88 -0.24
N ASP A 211 -13.17 -1.76 0.28
CA ASP A 211 -12.91 -0.43 -0.27
C ASP A 211 -11.69 0.17 0.40
N SER A 212 -10.80 0.79 -0.39
CA SER A 212 -9.64 1.49 0.14
C SER A 212 -10.06 2.67 1.02
N ALA A 213 -9.29 2.91 2.10
CA ALA A 213 -9.61 3.93 3.09
C ALA A 213 -9.81 5.33 2.49
N HIS A 214 -9.04 5.67 1.45
CA HIS A 214 -9.12 6.97 0.76
C HIS A 214 -10.47 7.23 0.06
N GLN A 215 -11.26 6.19 -0.26
CA GLN A 215 -12.58 6.40 -0.86
C GLN A 215 -13.53 7.05 0.13
N TRP A 216 -13.36 6.74 1.42
CA TRP A 216 -14.23 7.19 2.49
C TRP A 216 -13.57 8.28 3.36
N GLY A 217 -12.23 8.30 3.41
CA GLY A 217 -11.44 9.11 4.35
C GLY A 217 -11.26 8.43 5.71
N ALA A 218 -11.71 7.18 5.83
CA ALA A 218 -11.76 6.38 7.04
C ALA A 218 -11.79 4.88 6.67
N GLY A 219 -11.44 4.03 7.62
CA GLY A 219 -11.66 2.59 7.54
C GLY A 219 -13.00 2.18 8.15
N GLY A 220 -13.34 0.89 8.10
CA GLY A 220 -14.56 0.43 8.76
C GLY A 220 -15.11 -0.90 8.28
N LEU A 221 -16.38 -1.10 8.60
CA LEU A 221 -17.14 -2.30 8.34
C LEU A 221 -18.60 -1.92 8.06
N ILE A 222 -19.15 -2.48 7.00
CA ILE A 222 -20.55 -2.34 6.60
C ILE A 222 -21.12 -3.75 6.44
N VAL A 223 -22.21 -4.06 7.14
CA VAL A 223 -22.94 -5.31 6.97
C VAL A 223 -24.38 -5.00 6.59
N SER A 224 -24.76 -5.23 5.33
CA SER A 224 -26.12 -4.93 4.88
C SER A 224 -27.13 -5.92 5.45
N LYS A 225 -28.32 -5.41 5.77
CA LYS A 225 -29.52 -6.18 6.11
C LYS A 225 -30.35 -6.49 4.87
N GLN A 226 -30.26 -5.62 3.85
CA GLN A 226 -30.94 -5.74 2.57
C GLN A 226 -29.96 -6.10 1.45
N VAL A 227 -30.49 -6.70 0.37
CA VAL A 227 -29.72 -7.11 -0.80
C VAL A 227 -29.10 -5.89 -1.50
N ILE A 228 -27.79 -5.91 -1.65
CA ILE A 228 -27.03 -4.98 -2.50
C ILE A 228 -27.02 -5.53 -3.92
N GLY A 229 -27.18 -4.65 -4.92
CA GLY A 229 -27.01 -5.01 -6.32
C GLY A 229 -25.54 -5.28 -6.64
N LEU A 230 -25.22 -6.50 -7.04
CA LEU A 230 -23.87 -6.95 -7.40
C LEU A 230 -23.78 -7.34 -8.88
N ASN A 231 -22.55 -7.42 -9.41
CA ASN A 231 -22.28 -8.05 -10.70
C ASN A 231 -22.50 -9.59 -10.64
N ILE A 232 -22.44 -10.26 -11.80
CA ILE A 232 -22.70 -11.71 -11.91
C ILE A 232 -21.76 -12.53 -11.02
N SER A 233 -20.48 -12.16 -10.94
CA SER A 233 -19.47 -12.83 -10.11
C SER A 233 -19.48 -12.40 -8.64
N ARG A 234 -20.39 -11.51 -8.22
CA ARG A 234 -20.57 -11.06 -6.82
C ARG A 234 -19.29 -10.48 -6.16
N THR A 235 -18.38 -9.94 -6.96
CA THR A 235 -17.15 -9.29 -6.50
C THR A 235 -17.28 -7.76 -6.47
N GLU A 236 -18.23 -7.21 -7.24
CA GLU A 236 -18.36 -5.78 -7.47
C GLU A 236 -19.79 -5.29 -7.21
N ILE A 237 -19.89 -4.09 -6.65
CA ILE A 237 -21.16 -3.45 -6.32
C ILE A 237 -21.61 -2.60 -7.50
N LEU A 238 -22.87 -2.72 -7.89
CA LEU A 238 -23.52 -1.89 -8.91
C LEU A 238 -23.83 -0.49 -8.35
N ARG A 239 -22.78 0.28 -8.01
CA ARG A 239 -22.88 1.51 -7.20
C ARG A 239 -23.83 2.56 -7.78
N LYS A 240 -23.89 2.68 -9.10
CA LYS A 240 -24.71 3.70 -9.79
C LYS A 240 -26.20 3.36 -9.80
N THR A 241 -26.55 2.08 -9.88
CA THR A 241 -27.93 1.63 -10.09
C THR A 241 -28.57 1.06 -8.83
N CYS A 242 -27.79 0.55 -7.87
CA CYS A 242 -28.32 -0.02 -6.63
C CYS A 242 -28.86 1.06 -5.67
N PRO A 243 -30.17 1.09 -5.36
CA PRO A 243 -30.74 2.09 -4.46
C PRO A 243 -30.32 1.85 -3.00
N VAL A 244 -30.25 0.60 -2.55
CA VAL A 244 -29.81 0.22 -1.20
C VAL A 244 -28.39 0.72 -0.94
N TRP A 245 -27.48 0.50 -1.90
CA TRP A 245 -26.10 0.97 -1.80
C TRP A 245 -26.01 2.50 -1.66
N LYS A 246 -26.84 3.26 -2.38
CA LYS A 246 -26.82 4.73 -2.26
C LYS A 246 -27.17 5.21 -0.86
N VAL A 247 -28.09 4.52 -0.18
CA VAL A 247 -28.45 4.81 1.21
C VAL A 247 -27.28 4.48 2.14
N ILE A 248 -26.75 3.26 2.04
CA ILE A 248 -25.60 2.78 2.81
C ILE A 248 -24.39 3.71 2.66
N ALA A 249 -24.03 4.05 1.42
CA ALA A 249 -22.88 4.89 1.12
C ALA A 249 -23.05 6.32 1.68
N ARG A 250 -24.25 6.89 1.59
CA ARG A 250 -24.53 8.20 2.18
C ARG A 250 -24.38 8.16 3.71
N GLN A 251 -24.92 7.12 4.35
CA GLN A 251 -24.85 6.98 5.80
C GLN A 251 -23.41 6.76 6.29
N PHE A 252 -22.67 5.83 5.69
CA PHE A 252 -21.28 5.58 6.06
C PHE A 252 -20.38 6.78 5.79
N GLY A 253 -20.57 7.48 4.65
CA GLY A 253 -19.86 8.73 4.34
C GLY A 253 -20.06 9.80 5.41
N ARG A 254 -21.31 9.98 5.88
CA ARG A 254 -21.62 10.90 6.99
C ARG A 254 -20.89 10.50 8.27
N MET A 255 -20.87 9.23 8.63
CA MET A 255 -20.17 8.75 9.82
C MET A 255 -18.65 8.92 9.72
N ALA A 256 -18.08 8.73 8.53
CA ALA A 256 -16.65 8.97 8.29
C ALA A 256 -16.30 10.46 8.47
N ASP A 257 -17.13 11.37 7.97
CA ASP A 257 -16.96 12.81 8.15
C ASP A 257 -17.15 13.22 9.64
N GLU A 258 -18.11 12.61 10.35
CA GLU A 258 -18.32 12.81 11.80
C GLU A 258 -17.12 12.32 12.62
N LEU A 259 -16.53 11.17 12.30
CA LEU A 259 -15.31 10.69 12.95
C LEU A 259 -14.15 11.68 12.72
N ALA A 260 -14.01 12.16 11.50
CA ALA A 260 -12.97 13.11 11.12
C ALA A 260 -13.09 14.44 11.87
N SER A 261 -14.30 14.91 12.17
CA SER A 261 -14.51 16.12 12.98
C SER A 261 -14.19 15.89 14.47
N ARG A 262 -14.48 14.71 15.03
CA ARG A 262 -14.17 14.36 16.43
C ARG A 262 -12.67 14.24 16.71
N LEU A 263 -11.88 13.75 15.75
CA LEU A 263 -10.42 13.65 15.88
C LEU A 263 -9.74 15.04 15.94
N GLY A 264 -10.47 16.10 15.56
CA GLY A 264 -10.00 17.48 15.55
C GLY A 264 -9.13 17.81 14.33
N ASP A 265 -9.06 19.10 13.97
CA ASP A 265 -8.29 19.57 12.81
C ASP A 265 -6.78 19.26 12.93
N HIS A 266 -6.27 19.10 14.14
CA HIS A 266 -4.86 18.81 14.41
C HIS A 266 -4.44 17.36 14.19
N ARG A 267 -5.39 16.43 14.01
CA ARG A 267 -5.09 14.99 13.85
C ARG A 267 -5.83 14.38 12.66
N LYS A 268 -5.64 14.98 11.48
CA LYS A 268 -6.11 14.39 10.21
C LYS A 268 -5.39 13.06 9.95
N THR A 269 -6.12 12.05 9.47
CA THR A 269 -5.59 10.74 9.10
C THR A 269 -5.02 10.76 7.68
N GLU A 270 -4.15 9.82 7.34
CA GLU A 270 -3.62 9.72 5.96
C GLU A 270 -4.72 9.42 4.94
N ALA A 271 -5.70 8.58 5.30
CA ALA A 271 -6.85 8.29 4.45
C ALA A 271 -7.65 9.57 4.09
N ARG A 272 -7.83 10.49 5.05
CA ARG A 272 -8.48 11.78 4.79
C ARG A 272 -7.65 12.64 3.86
N ARG A 273 -6.33 12.73 4.08
CA ARG A 273 -5.45 13.53 3.21
C ARG A 273 -5.43 12.98 1.78
N GLU A 274 -5.41 11.66 1.59
CA GLU A 274 -5.50 11.03 0.28
C GLU A 274 -6.86 11.26 -0.39
N LYS A 275 -7.97 11.16 0.35
CA LYS A 275 -9.31 11.54 -0.13
C LYS A 275 -9.31 12.98 -0.64
N SER A 276 -8.75 13.91 0.13
CA SER A 276 -8.64 15.33 -0.25
C SER A 276 -7.78 15.53 -1.49
N ALA A 277 -6.62 14.86 -1.59
CA ALA A 277 -5.77 14.93 -2.79
C ALA A 277 -6.51 14.44 -4.04
N ARG A 278 -7.21 13.30 -3.97
CA ARG A 278 -8.03 12.78 -5.07
C ARG A 278 -9.19 13.71 -5.43
N ALA A 279 -9.84 14.31 -4.43
CA ALA A 279 -10.92 15.28 -4.63
C ALA A 279 -10.42 16.56 -5.35
N LEU A 280 -9.22 17.04 -5.00
CA LEU A 280 -8.57 18.16 -5.71
C LEU A 280 -8.34 17.82 -7.20
N LEU A 281 -7.82 16.62 -7.48
CA LEU A 281 -7.55 16.14 -8.84
C LEU A 281 -8.82 15.90 -9.66
N ALA A 282 -9.88 15.43 -9.01
CA ALA A 282 -11.15 15.11 -9.65
C ALA A 282 -12.04 16.33 -9.92
N GLY A 283 -11.79 17.47 -9.24
CA GLY A 283 -12.66 18.65 -9.32
C GLY A 283 -13.95 18.47 -8.51
N ASP A 284 -13.83 17.97 -7.28
CA ASP A 284 -14.97 17.75 -6.38
C ASP A 284 -15.85 19.02 -6.20
N PRO A 285 -17.18 18.91 -6.01
CA PRO A 285 -18.02 20.09 -5.78
C PRO A 285 -17.59 21.00 -4.63
N LYS A 286 -16.85 20.50 -3.63
CA LYS A 286 -16.28 21.28 -2.53
C LYS A 286 -14.81 21.68 -2.77
N LEU A 287 -14.37 21.73 -4.03
CA LEU A 287 -12.98 21.97 -4.42
C LEU A 287 -12.35 23.18 -3.73
N GLU A 288 -13.05 24.31 -3.70
CA GLU A 288 -12.55 25.55 -3.07
C GLU A 288 -12.26 25.33 -1.58
N GLU A 289 -13.20 24.75 -0.83
CA GLU A 289 -13.01 24.49 0.59
C GLU A 289 -11.82 23.56 0.85
N ILE A 290 -11.69 22.49 0.06
CA ILE A 290 -10.59 21.52 0.17
C ILE A 290 -9.26 22.20 -0.13
N PHE A 291 -9.20 23.04 -1.16
CA PHE A 291 -7.99 23.76 -1.57
C PHE A 291 -7.44 24.67 -0.46
N TRP A 292 -8.34 25.36 0.27
CA TRP A 292 -7.95 26.28 1.34
C TRP A 292 -7.64 25.57 2.66
N LYS A 293 -8.43 24.56 3.04
CA LYS A 293 -8.43 24.01 4.41
C LYS A 293 -7.81 22.63 4.55
N GLU A 294 -7.81 21.80 3.50
CA GLU A 294 -7.37 20.42 3.64
C GLU A 294 -5.86 20.26 3.44
N GLU A 295 -5.20 19.63 4.42
CA GLU A 295 -3.74 19.53 4.50
C GLU A 295 -3.22 18.39 3.62
N ALA A 296 -3.45 18.50 2.32
CA ALA A 296 -3.14 17.47 1.34
C ALA A 296 -1.65 17.41 0.96
N VAL A 297 -0.84 18.43 1.23
CA VAL A 297 0.57 18.48 0.84
C VAL A 297 1.46 18.33 2.08
N THR A 298 2.47 17.46 2.02
CA THR A 298 3.47 17.31 3.09
C THR A 298 4.80 17.90 2.63
N ILE A 299 5.35 18.83 3.41
CA ILE A 299 6.61 19.52 3.12
C ILE A 299 7.63 19.33 4.26
N LEU A 300 8.89 19.58 3.94
CA LEU A 300 9.99 19.72 4.88
C LEU A 300 10.19 21.21 5.25
N PRO A 301 10.83 21.53 6.39
CA PRO A 301 11.31 20.61 7.43
C PRO A 301 10.22 20.13 8.39
N GLY A 302 10.47 19.02 9.07
CA GLY A 302 9.66 18.48 10.17
C GLY A 302 8.36 17.80 9.72
N LYS A 303 8.31 17.28 8.49
CA LYS A 303 7.16 16.57 7.92
C LYS A 303 5.83 17.30 8.16
N ARG A 304 5.76 18.57 7.78
CA ARG A 304 4.59 19.42 8.03
C ARG A 304 3.53 19.20 6.96
N HIS A 305 2.29 18.96 7.38
CA HIS A 305 1.14 18.89 6.48
C HIS A 305 0.54 20.29 6.31
N ILE A 306 0.28 20.71 5.07
CA ILE A 306 -0.24 22.03 4.72
C ILE A 306 -1.26 21.93 3.58
N SER A 307 -2.12 22.94 3.46
CA SER A 307 -3.08 23.03 2.36
C SER A 307 -2.43 23.42 1.04
N MET A 308 -3.16 23.22 -0.07
CA MET A 308 -2.67 23.58 -1.39
C MET A 308 -2.44 25.10 -1.53
N THR A 309 -3.33 25.92 -0.93
CA THR A 309 -3.10 27.37 -0.81
C THR A 309 -1.78 27.69 -0.12
N GLU A 310 -1.57 27.14 1.07
CA GLU A 310 -0.39 27.42 1.89
C GLU A 310 0.88 26.98 1.17
N PHE A 311 0.82 25.83 0.48
CA PHE A 311 1.90 25.33 -0.36
C PHE A 311 2.28 26.35 -1.46
N LEU A 312 1.31 26.74 -2.29
CA LEU A 312 1.57 27.71 -3.37
C LEU A 312 2.02 29.07 -2.84
N SER A 313 1.49 29.52 -1.71
CA SER A 313 1.92 30.75 -1.05
C SER A 313 3.39 30.68 -0.64
N ARG A 314 3.82 29.55 -0.07
CA ARG A 314 5.23 29.34 0.30
C ARG A 314 6.15 29.25 -0.90
N CYS A 315 5.72 28.63 -1.99
CA CYS A 315 6.51 28.59 -3.23
C CYS A 315 6.83 30.02 -3.69
N ARG A 316 5.83 30.91 -3.68
CA ARG A 316 5.98 32.32 -4.07
C ARG A 316 6.82 33.15 -3.11
N SER A 317 6.72 32.89 -1.81
CA SER A 317 7.46 33.67 -0.81
C SER A 317 8.93 33.24 -0.69
N THR A 318 9.25 31.99 -1.06
CA THR A 318 10.59 31.41 -0.88
C THR A 318 11.47 31.71 -2.09
N VAL A 319 10.95 31.56 -3.30
CA VAL A 319 11.72 31.75 -4.54
C VAL A 319 11.11 32.89 -5.36
N GLN A 320 11.92 33.89 -5.68
CA GLN A 320 11.51 35.07 -6.46
C GLN A 320 11.40 34.76 -7.96
N GLN A 321 10.44 33.89 -8.31
CA GLN A 321 10.07 33.56 -9.68
C GLN A 321 8.56 33.78 -9.89
N PRO A 322 8.08 34.02 -11.12
CA PRO A 322 6.66 34.03 -11.41
C PRO A 322 6.00 32.71 -10.97
N GLY A 323 5.05 32.77 -10.04
CA GLY A 323 4.43 31.57 -9.44
C GLY A 323 5.25 30.89 -8.33
N GLY A 324 6.48 31.33 -8.09
CA GLY A 324 7.40 30.71 -7.14
C GLY A 324 8.03 29.43 -7.67
N ALA A 325 8.72 28.69 -6.80
CA ALA A 325 9.26 27.39 -7.16
C ALA A 325 9.34 26.45 -5.95
N PHE A 326 9.45 25.15 -6.23
CA PHE A 326 9.60 24.10 -5.23
C PHE A 326 10.46 22.97 -5.77
N THR A 327 10.89 22.09 -4.88
CA THR A 327 11.58 20.84 -5.22
C THR A 327 10.85 19.66 -4.58
N VAL A 328 11.02 18.48 -5.14
CA VAL A 328 10.41 17.24 -4.64
C VAL A 328 11.53 16.28 -4.29
N ILE A 329 11.47 15.72 -3.08
CA ILE A 329 12.29 14.57 -2.73
C ILE A 329 11.53 13.32 -3.16
N GLU A 330 12.10 12.56 -4.09
CA GLU A 330 11.50 11.33 -4.61
C GLU A 330 11.87 10.12 -3.74
N ASP A 331 13.13 10.06 -3.27
CA ASP A 331 13.64 8.97 -2.44
C ASP A 331 13.58 9.29 -0.94
N ALA A 332 13.09 8.34 -0.14
CA ALA A 332 13.12 8.42 1.32
C ALA A 332 14.56 8.58 1.88
N TYR A 333 15.58 8.04 1.22
CA TYR A 333 17.00 8.19 1.61
C TYR A 333 17.49 9.63 1.53
N ASP A 334 16.91 10.46 0.65
CA ASP A 334 17.28 11.86 0.46
C ASP A 334 16.57 12.81 1.44
N VAL A 335 15.61 12.32 2.24
CA VAL A 335 14.84 13.13 3.21
C VAL A 335 15.74 13.87 4.22
N PRO A 336 16.80 13.27 4.82
CA PRO A 336 17.70 13.99 5.72
C PRO A 336 18.38 15.18 5.05
N LYS A 337 18.81 15.06 3.78
CA LYS A 337 19.40 16.17 3.03
C LYS A 337 18.34 17.21 2.67
N GLY A 338 17.15 16.77 2.28
CA GLY A 338 15.99 17.63 2.04
C GLY A 338 15.58 18.46 3.26
N GLU A 339 15.66 17.89 4.47
CA GLU A 339 15.41 18.59 5.74
C GLU A 339 16.36 19.78 5.92
N VAL A 340 17.65 19.53 5.69
CA VAL A 340 18.72 20.51 5.85
C VAL A 340 18.60 21.64 4.81
N ILE A 341 18.31 21.32 3.55
CA ILE A 341 18.02 22.30 2.49
C ILE A 341 16.77 23.12 2.83
N ALA A 342 15.69 22.47 3.26
CA ALA A 342 14.44 23.17 3.58
C ALA A 342 14.58 24.09 4.81
N ARG A 343 15.38 23.73 5.82
CA ARG A 343 15.69 24.61 6.97
C ARG A 343 16.42 25.89 6.57
N SER A 344 17.28 25.81 5.55
CA SER A 344 18.02 26.98 5.05
C SER A 344 17.16 27.96 4.23
N GLY A 345 15.91 27.60 3.94
CA GLY A 345 14.97 28.49 3.23
C GLY A 345 15.26 28.69 1.75
N VAL A 346 16.05 27.79 1.13
CA VAL A 346 16.43 27.86 -0.29
C VAL A 346 15.24 27.61 -1.21
N ALA A 347 14.46 26.56 -0.94
CA ALA A 347 13.29 26.19 -1.70
C ALA A 347 12.28 25.45 -0.81
N VAL A 348 11.01 25.48 -1.18
CA VAL A 348 10.01 24.60 -0.56
C VAL A 348 10.31 23.18 -1.01
N ALA A 349 10.55 22.28 -0.06
CA ALA A 349 10.87 20.89 -0.36
C ALA A 349 9.70 19.97 -0.01
N VAL A 350 9.17 19.25 -0.99
CA VAL A 350 8.01 18.35 -0.86
C VAL A 350 8.48 16.97 -0.44
N HIS A 351 7.86 16.40 0.60
CA HIS A 351 8.17 15.06 1.10
C HIS A 351 7.60 13.97 0.17
N PRO A 352 8.28 12.82 -0.01
CA PRO A 352 7.83 11.72 -0.88
C PRO A 352 6.41 11.21 -0.61
N GLN A 353 5.92 11.28 0.64
CA GLN A 353 4.56 10.87 1.01
C GLN A 353 3.48 11.65 0.26
N THR A 354 3.79 12.89 -0.17
CA THR A 354 2.90 13.66 -1.03
C THR A 354 2.72 12.96 -2.38
N LEU A 355 3.79 12.43 -2.98
CA LEU A 355 3.69 11.72 -4.27
C LEU A 355 2.76 10.53 -4.18
N SER A 356 2.95 9.66 -3.18
CA SER A 356 2.07 8.50 -2.95
C SER A 356 0.60 8.90 -2.78
N ARG A 357 0.34 10.01 -2.09
CA ARG A 357 -1.01 10.52 -1.83
C ARG A 357 -1.71 11.04 -3.09
N PHE A 358 -0.97 11.66 -4.00
CA PHE A 358 -1.49 12.15 -5.28
C PHE A 358 -1.45 11.08 -6.38
N GLY A 359 -0.87 9.91 -6.12
CA GLY A 359 -0.67 8.85 -7.12
C GLY A 359 0.39 9.22 -8.16
N CYS A 360 1.36 10.04 -7.76
CA CYS A 360 2.47 10.49 -8.60
C CYS A 360 3.68 9.56 -8.39
N TYR A 361 4.41 9.26 -9.47
CA TYR A 361 5.61 8.43 -9.45
C TYR A 361 6.89 9.25 -9.68
N SER A 362 6.76 10.47 -10.16
CA SER A 362 7.85 11.43 -10.35
C SER A 362 7.51 12.82 -9.80
N SER A 363 8.53 13.67 -9.68
CA SER A 363 8.41 15.09 -9.40
C SER A 363 7.60 15.82 -10.47
N GLN A 364 7.72 15.39 -11.73
CA GLN A 364 6.97 15.94 -12.86
C GLN A 364 5.48 15.60 -12.78
N ASP A 365 5.14 14.36 -12.41
CA ASP A 365 3.74 13.96 -12.20
C ASP A 365 3.05 14.83 -11.14
N PHE A 366 3.78 15.24 -10.10
CA PHE A 366 3.24 16.12 -9.08
C PHE A 366 3.09 17.56 -9.55
N LEU A 367 4.00 18.07 -10.40
CA LEU A 367 3.80 19.36 -11.06
C LEU A 367 2.55 19.34 -11.95
N ASP A 368 2.36 18.27 -12.72
CA ASP A 368 1.18 18.07 -13.58
C ASP A 368 -0.10 17.96 -12.73
N ALA A 369 -0.04 17.29 -11.57
CA ALA A 369 -1.11 17.25 -10.60
C ALA A 369 -1.47 18.66 -10.09
N VAL A 370 -0.49 19.49 -9.74
CA VAL A 370 -0.71 20.89 -9.32
C VAL A 370 -1.36 21.69 -10.46
N GLN A 371 -0.88 21.56 -11.70
CA GLN A 371 -1.46 22.21 -12.86
C GLN A 371 -2.93 21.80 -13.07
N ARG A 372 -3.22 20.50 -12.97
CA ARG A 372 -4.58 19.96 -13.07
C ARG A 372 -5.50 20.54 -11.99
N ILE A 373 -5.04 20.65 -10.76
CA ILE A 373 -5.80 21.24 -9.65
C ILE A 373 -6.10 22.71 -9.90
N GLN A 374 -5.11 23.48 -10.37
CA GLN A 374 -5.32 24.88 -10.75
C GLN A 374 -6.34 25.01 -11.89
N ASN A 375 -6.29 24.12 -12.90
CA ASN A 375 -7.24 24.11 -14.00
C ASN A 375 -8.66 23.79 -13.53
N ASN A 376 -8.83 22.77 -12.68
CA ASN A 376 -10.12 22.45 -12.07
C ASN A 376 -10.67 23.65 -11.28
N LEU A 377 -9.80 24.34 -10.53
CA LEU A 377 -10.22 25.49 -9.72
C LEU A 377 -10.67 26.66 -10.59
N ARG A 378 -9.96 26.96 -11.70
CA ARG A 378 -10.36 27.98 -12.68
C ARG A 378 -11.74 27.72 -13.29
N GLN A 379 -12.19 26.47 -13.39
CA GLN A 379 -13.52 26.15 -13.91
C GLN A 379 -14.65 26.48 -12.92
N VAL A 380 -14.34 26.63 -11.63
CA VAL A 380 -15.34 26.80 -10.55
C VAL A 380 -15.35 28.23 -10.02
N ILE A 381 -14.22 28.95 -10.08
CA ILE A 381 -14.09 30.31 -9.55
C ILE A 381 -14.28 31.36 -10.65
N ASP A 382 -14.71 32.56 -10.27
CA ASP A 382 -14.80 33.71 -11.17
C ASP A 382 -13.39 34.13 -11.66
N ASP A 383 -13.21 34.27 -12.97
CA ASP A 383 -11.98 34.71 -13.64
C ASP A 383 -11.50 36.08 -13.13
N THR A 384 -12.41 36.92 -12.62
CA THR A 384 -12.06 38.24 -12.08
C THR A 384 -11.54 38.19 -10.63
N SER A 385 -11.68 37.05 -9.95
CA SER A 385 -11.27 36.89 -8.55
C SER A 385 -9.76 37.05 -8.35
N TYR A 386 -9.37 37.58 -7.19
CA TYR A 386 -7.95 37.64 -6.79
C TYR A 386 -7.30 36.25 -6.80
N LEU A 387 -8.06 35.22 -6.39
CA LEU A 387 -7.62 33.84 -6.41
C LEU A 387 -7.22 33.41 -7.83
N ALA A 388 -8.08 33.61 -8.84
CA ALA A 388 -7.80 33.25 -10.22
C ALA A 388 -6.50 33.87 -10.74
N ARG A 389 -6.27 35.16 -10.44
CA ARG A 389 -5.04 35.88 -10.81
C ARG A 389 -3.79 35.38 -10.09
N SER A 390 -3.95 34.75 -8.93
CA SER A 390 -2.86 34.20 -8.12
C SER A 390 -2.47 32.76 -8.49
N LEU A 391 -3.30 32.08 -9.31
CA LEU A 391 -3.02 30.73 -9.81
C LEU A 391 -2.01 30.80 -10.96
N VAL A 392 -0.74 30.94 -10.60
CA VAL A 392 0.39 30.75 -11.50
C VAL A 392 1.05 29.43 -11.13
N LEU A 393 1.41 28.61 -12.12
CA LEU A 393 2.08 27.34 -11.88
C LEU A 393 3.49 27.61 -11.33
N PRO A 394 3.88 27.05 -10.18
CA PRO A 394 5.24 27.19 -9.68
C PRO A 394 6.24 26.39 -10.53
N GLY A 395 7.49 26.85 -10.60
CA GLY A 395 8.59 26.09 -11.20
C GLY A 395 8.99 24.88 -10.35
N LEU A 396 9.40 23.79 -11.03
CA LEU A 396 9.94 22.60 -10.38
C LEU A 396 11.47 22.60 -10.51
N ILE A 397 12.16 22.58 -9.38
CA ILE A 397 13.63 22.59 -9.29
C ILE A 397 14.12 21.15 -9.12
N ALA A 398 15.05 20.72 -9.97
CA ALA A 398 15.72 19.43 -9.83
C ALA A 398 16.40 19.33 -8.46
N PHE A 399 15.99 18.34 -7.67
CA PHE A 399 16.50 18.16 -6.31
C PHE A 399 18.00 17.86 -6.30
N SER A 400 18.49 17.08 -7.26
CA SER A 400 19.92 16.78 -7.44
C SER A 400 20.77 18.05 -7.49
N THR A 401 20.34 19.05 -8.26
CA THR A 401 21.06 20.33 -8.38
C THR A 401 21.16 21.06 -7.04
N LEU A 402 20.09 21.05 -6.23
CA LEU A 402 20.11 21.63 -4.89
C LEU A 402 20.98 20.82 -3.93
N ARG A 403 20.86 19.49 -3.98
CA ARG A 403 21.63 18.56 -3.15
C ARG A 403 23.13 18.72 -3.37
N ASP A 404 23.55 18.74 -4.63
CA ASP A 404 24.95 18.74 -5.02
C ASP A 404 25.60 20.12 -4.79
N ALA A 405 24.81 21.20 -4.92
CA ALA A 405 25.24 22.55 -4.56
C ALA A 405 25.25 22.80 -3.05
N TYR A 406 24.53 22.00 -2.25
CA TYR A 406 24.46 22.19 -0.81
C TYR A 406 25.72 21.68 -0.12
N ILE A 407 26.59 22.62 0.21
CA ILE A 407 27.83 22.39 0.96
C ILE A 407 27.64 22.84 2.41
N GLU A 408 28.14 22.06 3.35
CA GLU A 408 28.17 22.46 4.76
C GLU A 408 29.11 23.65 4.95
N ARG A 409 28.63 24.66 5.67
CA ARG A 409 29.35 25.92 5.87
C ARG A 409 29.19 26.36 7.31
N THR A 410 30.33 26.50 7.99
CA THR A 410 30.45 26.92 9.39
C THR A 410 31.40 28.12 9.48
N GLN A 411 30.96 29.19 10.14
CA GLN A 411 31.73 30.42 10.32
C GLN A 411 31.46 31.01 11.71
N ILE A 412 32.46 31.62 12.34
CA ILE A 412 32.31 32.42 13.56
C ILE A 412 31.93 33.86 13.17
N LEU A 413 30.90 34.40 13.80
CA LEU A 413 30.37 35.75 13.57
C LEU A 413 30.77 36.70 14.71
N THR A 414 30.49 38.00 14.52
CA THR A 414 30.72 39.03 15.53
C THR A 414 29.40 39.47 16.17
N GLU A 415 29.41 39.93 17.42
CA GLU A 415 28.20 40.41 18.10
C GLU A 415 27.46 41.54 17.34
N LYS A 416 28.14 42.21 16.40
CA LYS A 416 27.54 43.23 15.52
C LYS A 416 26.50 42.66 14.56
N ASP A 417 26.56 41.37 14.24
CA ASP A 417 25.64 40.66 13.35
C ASP A 417 24.26 40.38 14.00
N LEU A 418 24.12 40.64 15.31
CA LEU A 418 22.86 40.61 16.03
C LEU A 418 22.18 41.99 16.04
N ASP A 419 20.84 42.02 15.96
CA ASP A 419 20.08 43.25 16.23
C ASP A 419 20.26 43.74 17.67
N LYS A 420 19.91 44.99 17.95
CA LYS A 420 20.14 45.65 19.24
C LYS A 420 19.58 44.87 20.44
N GLU A 421 18.42 44.24 20.29
CA GLU A 421 17.76 43.56 21.41
C GLU A 421 18.32 42.15 21.62
N ASN A 422 18.53 41.40 20.53
CA ASN A 422 19.19 40.10 20.61
C ASN A 422 20.63 40.23 21.13
N ARG A 423 21.37 41.27 20.72
CA ARG A 423 22.72 41.56 21.23
C ARG A 423 22.72 41.84 22.73
N ARG A 424 21.76 42.62 23.24
CA ARG A 424 21.63 42.86 24.70
C ARG A 424 21.37 41.55 25.48
N ALA A 425 20.44 40.72 24.99
CA ALA A 425 20.11 39.44 25.62
C ALA A 425 21.31 38.48 25.58
N TRP A 426 21.98 38.42 24.43
CA TRP A 426 23.15 37.59 24.19
C TRP A 426 24.34 37.99 25.06
N ASN A 427 24.70 39.27 25.14
CA ASN A 427 25.88 39.69 25.91
C ASN A 427 25.73 39.31 27.39
N THR A 428 24.50 39.43 27.92
CA THR A 428 24.17 38.98 29.26
C THR A 428 24.29 37.46 29.41
N LEU A 429 23.80 36.71 28.42
CA LEU A 429 23.83 35.25 28.41
C LEU A 429 25.25 34.72 28.30
N ARG A 430 26.06 35.29 27.39
CA ARG A 430 27.46 34.94 27.16
C ARG A 430 28.27 34.98 28.45
N TRP A 431 28.06 35.99 29.29
CA TRP A 431 28.69 36.07 30.60
C TRP A 431 28.32 34.87 31.49
N CYS A 432 27.03 34.52 31.54
CA CYS A 432 26.54 33.41 32.34
C CYS A 432 27.06 32.07 31.81
N LEU A 433 27.05 31.88 30.49
CA LEU A 433 27.57 30.70 29.81
C LEU A 433 29.07 30.52 30.08
N TYR A 434 29.86 31.59 30.02
CA TYR A 434 31.30 31.55 30.32
C TYR A 434 31.56 31.00 31.72
N HIS A 435 30.88 31.54 32.73
CA HIS A 435 31.09 31.12 34.11
C HIS A 435 30.51 29.74 34.40
N TYR A 436 29.39 29.38 33.76
CA TYR A 436 28.79 28.06 33.87
C TYR A 436 29.67 26.99 33.24
N ALA A 437 30.22 27.22 32.04
CA ALA A 437 31.12 26.31 31.35
C ALA A 437 32.34 25.95 32.21
N ARG A 438 32.89 26.92 32.95
CA ARG A 438 33.98 26.69 33.91
C ARG A 438 33.56 25.74 35.02
N VAL A 439 32.34 25.86 35.54
CA VAL A 439 31.83 24.97 36.59
C VAL A 439 31.59 23.56 36.04
N CYS A 440 31.04 23.44 34.84
CA CYS A 440 30.82 22.14 34.19
C CYS A 440 32.15 21.39 33.96
N THR A 441 33.23 22.11 33.68
CA THR A 441 34.57 21.55 33.46
C THR A 441 35.44 21.45 34.73
N GLY A 442 34.82 21.36 35.90
CA GLY A 442 35.50 21.09 37.17
C GLY A 442 35.91 22.34 37.98
N GLY A 443 35.50 23.53 37.57
CA GLY A 443 35.65 24.76 38.35
C GLY A 443 34.72 24.82 39.57
N GLN A 444 35.11 25.65 40.54
CA GLN A 444 34.32 25.94 41.73
C GLN A 444 33.58 27.27 41.57
N ARG A 445 32.32 27.31 42.01
CA ARG A 445 31.52 28.55 42.07
C ARG A 445 31.88 29.35 43.33
N TYR A 446 31.79 30.67 43.24
CA TYR A 446 31.75 31.55 44.41
C TYR A 446 30.32 31.70 44.93
N SER A 447 30.17 32.44 46.05
CA SER A 447 28.86 32.92 46.51
C SER A 447 28.23 33.90 45.51
N THR A 448 29.03 34.55 44.66
CA THR A 448 28.55 35.36 43.54
C THR A 448 28.38 34.51 42.27
N GLY A 449 27.93 35.12 41.17
CA GLY A 449 27.84 34.48 39.86
C GLY A 449 29.19 34.13 39.24
N GLN A 450 30.32 34.46 39.89
CA GLN A 450 31.65 34.18 39.38
C GLN A 450 32.12 32.76 39.71
N SER A 451 33.09 32.27 38.93
CA SER A 451 33.69 30.94 39.08
C SER A 451 35.22 30.99 39.01
N ARG A 452 35.89 30.02 39.64
CA ARG A 452 37.35 29.83 39.63
C ARG A 452 37.70 28.39 39.24
N GLY A 453 38.84 28.18 38.57
CA GLY A 453 39.19 26.88 37.98
C GLY A 453 38.41 26.56 36.71
N GLY A 454 38.45 25.30 36.25
CA GLY A 454 37.80 24.83 35.02
C GLY A 454 38.46 25.33 33.73
N LYS A 455 37.99 24.80 32.59
CA LYS A 455 38.38 25.25 31.24
C LYS A 455 37.78 26.62 30.92
N GLN A 456 38.55 27.49 30.27
CA GLN A 456 38.12 28.83 29.86
C GLN A 456 37.82 28.86 28.38
N PHE A 457 36.56 28.69 28.01
CA PHE A 457 36.12 28.78 26.62
C PHE A 457 35.82 30.23 26.22
N HIS A 458 36.20 30.59 25.00
CA HIS A 458 35.58 31.69 24.29
C HIS A 458 34.15 31.29 23.93
N ILE A 459 33.15 31.99 24.49
CA ILE A 459 31.75 31.78 24.14
C ILE A 459 31.40 32.72 22.98
N LEU A 460 31.12 32.16 21.82
CA LEU A 460 31.02 32.89 20.56
C LEU A 460 29.66 32.69 19.90
N ILE A 461 29.35 33.55 18.94
CA ILE A 461 28.27 33.30 17.98
C ILE A 461 28.86 32.86 16.66
N GLY A 462 28.13 32.04 15.92
CA GLY A 462 28.51 31.63 14.58
C GLY A 462 27.30 31.42 13.68
N SER A 463 27.58 31.17 12.41
CA SER A 463 26.61 30.70 11.43
C SER A 463 27.04 29.32 10.98
N SER A 464 26.19 28.32 11.17
CA SER A 464 26.36 26.99 10.58
C SER A 464 25.05 26.56 9.94
N ASN A 465 25.13 25.78 8.87
CA ASN A 465 23.95 25.19 8.24
C ASN A 465 23.75 23.71 8.63
N SER A 466 24.71 23.10 9.34
CA SER A 466 24.65 21.72 9.84
C SER A 466 24.59 21.62 11.38
N ALA A 467 25.10 22.62 12.12
CA ALA A 467 25.19 22.56 13.58
C ALA A 467 24.47 23.73 14.29
N GLU A 468 23.84 23.46 15.43
CA GLU A 468 23.24 24.49 16.30
C GLU A 468 24.23 25.06 17.34
N ALA A 469 25.25 24.29 17.68
CA ALA A 469 26.43 24.70 18.43
C ALA A 469 27.62 23.83 18.01
N TRP A 470 28.84 24.30 18.23
CA TRP A 470 30.07 23.53 17.99
C TRP A 470 31.24 24.04 18.82
N THR A 471 32.25 23.19 19.01
CA THR A 471 33.46 23.48 19.80
C THR A 471 34.68 22.75 19.22
N ASP A 472 35.87 23.27 19.49
CA ASP A 472 37.13 22.52 19.32
C ASP A 472 37.50 21.68 20.55
N GLY A 473 36.60 21.58 21.54
CA GLY A 473 36.77 20.81 22.78
C GLY A 473 37.70 21.46 23.82
N HIS A 474 38.35 22.58 23.48
CA HIS A 474 39.35 23.20 24.33
C HIS A 474 39.28 24.72 24.45
N SER A 475 39.16 25.45 23.34
CA SER A 475 39.36 26.91 23.31
C SER A 475 38.08 27.70 23.10
N TYR A 476 37.08 27.20 22.37
CA TYR A 476 35.84 27.95 22.16
C TYR A 476 34.60 27.07 22.07
N ILE A 477 33.43 27.68 22.32
CA ILE A 477 32.11 27.11 22.05
C ILE A 477 31.31 28.17 21.31
N ALA A 478 30.89 27.86 20.09
CA ALA A 478 30.10 28.74 19.24
C ALA A 478 28.65 28.27 19.18
N PHE A 479 27.73 29.24 19.23
CA PHE A 479 26.29 28.98 19.11
C PHE A 479 25.77 29.58 17.81
N ASN A 480 24.92 28.84 17.13
CA ASN A 480 24.33 29.28 15.87
C ASN A 480 23.44 30.53 16.09
N VAL A 481 23.68 31.55 15.29
CA VAL A 481 22.99 32.85 15.32
C VAL A 481 21.48 32.70 15.22
N ASP A 482 20.98 31.68 14.50
CA ASP A 482 19.55 31.43 14.36
C ASP A 482 18.90 30.95 15.67
N VAL A 483 19.64 30.22 16.51
CA VAL A 483 19.20 29.88 17.87
C VAL A 483 19.19 31.13 18.74
N VAL A 484 20.25 31.94 18.68
CA VAL A 484 20.38 33.18 19.48
C VAL A 484 19.29 34.19 19.15
N ARG A 485 18.94 34.37 17.87
CA ARG A 485 17.87 35.29 17.41
C ARG A 485 16.50 34.98 18.02
N ARG A 486 16.26 33.74 18.46
CA ARG A 486 15.01 33.33 19.11
C ARG A 486 14.87 33.87 20.54
N LEU A 487 15.95 34.31 21.19
CA LEU A 487 15.94 34.83 22.58
C LEU A 487 14.94 35.98 22.76
N LYS A 488 14.85 36.88 21.78
CA LYS A 488 13.88 37.99 21.80
C LYS A 488 12.42 37.51 21.89
N LYS A 489 12.08 36.41 21.20
CA LYS A 489 10.70 35.89 21.12
C LYS A 489 10.37 34.95 22.28
N GLU A 490 11.30 34.05 22.63
CA GLU A 490 11.11 32.95 23.57
C GLU A 490 12.26 32.92 24.61
N PRO A 491 12.42 33.94 25.47
CA PRO A 491 13.65 34.19 26.22
C PRO A 491 14.08 33.04 27.13
N LEU A 492 13.26 32.65 28.11
CA LEU A 492 13.66 31.63 29.10
C LEU A 492 13.77 30.24 28.48
N ASN A 493 12.88 29.89 27.55
CA ASN A 493 12.92 28.62 26.83
C ASN A 493 14.20 28.48 25.99
N VAL A 494 14.53 29.51 25.20
CA VAL A 494 15.72 29.51 24.34
C VAL A 494 17.00 29.60 25.17
N ALA A 495 17.04 30.40 26.24
CA ALA A 495 18.19 30.42 27.14
C ALA A 495 18.44 29.05 27.75
N SER A 496 17.40 28.38 28.27
CA SER A 496 17.52 27.01 28.79
C SER A 496 18.01 26.02 27.73
N TYR A 497 17.57 26.19 26.48
CA TYR A 497 18.04 25.39 25.36
C TYR A 497 19.53 25.62 25.07
N ILE A 498 19.98 26.89 25.05
CA ILE A 498 21.39 27.25 24.86
C ILE A 498 22.27 26.71 26.00
N PHE A 499 21.80 26.72 27.25
CA PHE A 499 22.51 26.07 28.35
C PHE A 499 22.66 24.56 28.15
N ASN A 500 21.65 23.89 27.58
CA ASN A 500 21.75 22.47 27.28
C ASN A 500 22.68 22.18 26.10
N LEU A 501 22.67 23.03 25.06
CA LEU A 501 23.68 23.00 23.99
C LEU A 501 25.09 23.20 24.56
N LEU A 502 25.28 24.12 25.50
CA LEU A 502 26.57 24.30 26.16
C LEU A 502 27.05 23.03 26.88
N GLU A 503 26.15 22.34 27.58
CA GLU A 503 26.46 21.06 28.25
C GLU A 503 26.80 19.96 27.23
N HIS A 504 26.11 19.94 26.08
CA HIS A 504 26.40 19.05 24.96
C HIS A 504 27.81 19.28 24.42
N GLU A 505 28.14 20.53 24.10
CA GLU A 505 29.47 20.88 23.58
C GLU A 505 30.58 20.58 24.59
N ILE A 506 30.33 20.76 25.89
CA ILE A 506 31.31 20.41 26.93
C ILE A 506 31.52 18.90 27.07
N ALA A 507 30.54 18.07 26.72
CA ALA A 507 30.64 16.62 26.80
C ALA A 507 31.53 16.02 25.69
N HIS A 508 31.85 16.79 24.65
CA HIS A 508 32.82 16.41 23.63
C HIS A 508 34.26 16.43 24.16
N GLU A 509 35.02 15.39 23.81
CA GLU A 509 36.46 15.27 24.10
C GLU A 509 37.29 15.53 22.83
N GLY A 510 37.04 16.65 22.15
CA GLY A 510 37.68 16.99 20.88
C GLY A 510 36.84 17.97 20.07
N ASP A 511 37.15 18.12 18.79
CA ASP A 511 36.35 18.91 17.86
C ASP A 511 35.00 18.24 17.63
N SER A 512 33.92 18.96 17.97
CA SER A 512 32.55 18.45 17.88
C SER A 512 32.08 18.27 16.43
N LEU A 513 32.75 18.89 15.45
CA LEU A 513 32.42 18.73 14.03
C LEU A 513 33.01 17.45 13.42
N GLU A 514 34.01 16.86 14.08
CA GLU A 514 34.69 15.63 13.62
C GLU A 514 34.33 14.39 14.47
N CYS A 515 33.59 14.57 15.57
CA CYS A 515 33.28 13.51 16.55
C CYS A 515 31.81 13.08 16.55
N GLY A 516 31.57 11.76 16.61
CA GLY A 516 30.24 11.18 16.83
C GLY A 516 29.85 11.07 18.31
N HIS A 517 28.63 10.60 18.58
CA HIS A 517 28.12 10.37 19.94
C HIS A 517 28.21 8.89 20.33
N ASP A 518 29.24 8.52 21.09
CA ASP A 518 29.38 7.20 21.67
C ASP A 518 28.74 7.09 23.08
N GLU A 519 28.76 5.90 23.67
CA GLU A 519 28.21 5.68 25.02
C GLU A 519 28.89 6.56 26.08
N ALA A 520 30.22 6.75 25.97
CA ALA A 520 30.98 7.60 26.87
C ALA A 520 30.54 9.08 26.79
N PHE A 521 30.29 9.58 25.57
CA PHE A 521 29.71 10.90 25.36
C PHE A 521 28.35 11.03 26.04
N TYR A 522 27.43 10.08 25.81
CA TYR A 522 26.10 10.14 26.42
C TYR A 522 26.15 10.09 27.95
N GLN A 523 27.06 9.29 28.51
CA GLN A 523 27.27 9.24 29.96
C GLN A 523 27.80 10.59 30.50
N ARG A 524 28.82 11.19 29.86
CA ARG A 524 29.32 12.52 30.25
C ARG A 524 28.24 13.59 30.16
N PHE A 525 27.49 13.62 29.05
CA PHE A 525 26.43 14.59 28.84
C PHE A 525 25.30 14.43 29.88
N HIS A 526 24.89 13.19 30.15
CA HIS A 526 23.93 12.87 31.21
C HIS A 526 24.43 13.36 32.58
N ASP A 527 25.67 13.03 32.94
CA ASP A 527 26.25 13.38 34.24
C ASP A 527 26.38 14.89 34.42
N ILE A 528 26.78 15.63 33.38
CA ILE A 528 26.79 17.10 33.42
C ILE A 528 25.36 17.63 33.62
N THR A 529 24.40 17.18 32.81
CA THR A 529 23.01 17.64 32.83
C THR A 529 22.34 17.43 34.19
N VAL A 530 22.58 16.29 34.82
CA VAL A 530 22.01 15.93 36.13
C VAL A 530 22.76 16.65 37.25
N ASN A 531 24.09 16.52 37.32
CA ASN A 531 24.88 17.02 38.45
C ASN A 531 24.99 18.55 38.48
N ARG A 532 24.77 19.23 37.36
CA ARG A 532 24.84 20.70 37.25
C ARG A 532 23.47 21.37 37.14
N SER A 533 22.38 20.60 37.19
CA SER A 533 21.00 21.10 37.06
C SER A 533 20.66 22.30 37.95
N GLU A 534 20.99 22.25 39.25
CA GLU A 534 20.77 23.37 40.18
C GLU A 534 21.58 24.60 39.80
N THR A 535 22.83 24.39 39.40
CA THR A 535 23.73 25.48 39.00
C THR A 535 23.26 26.12 37.70
N ARG A 536 22.77 25.32 36.73
CA ARG A 536 22.14 25.81 35.50
C ARG A 536 20.95 26.72 35.80
N GLN A 537 20.05 26.29 36.70
CA GLN A 537 18.88 27.08 37.10
C GLN A 537 19.29 28.42 37.73
N ARG A 538 20.35 28.42 38.55
CA ARG A 538 20.89 29.66 39.12
C ARG A 538 21.40 30.63 38.04
N TYR A 539 22.20 30.16 37.08
CA TYR A 539 22.69 31.04 36.00
C TYR A 539 21.57 31.51 35.06
N LEU A 540 20.54 30.69 34.83
CA LEU A 540 19.33 31.12 34.12
C LEU A 540 18.61 32.26 34.85
N HIS A 541 18.52 32.17 36.19
CA HIS A 541 17.93 33.23 37.00
C HIS A 541 18.77 34.51 36.97
N ILE A 542 20.09 34.41 37.13
CA ILE A 542 21.03 35.55 37.00
C ILE A 542 20.89 36.21 35.64
N TRP A 543 20.86 35.42 34.56
CA TRP A 543 20.69 35.92 33.20
C TRP A 543 19.38 36.68 33.05
N LEU A 544 18.26 36.10 33.48
CA LEU A 544 16.93 36.71 33.32
C LEU A 544 16.82 38.02 34.09
N MET A 545 17.37 38.05 35.31
CA MET A 545 17.44 39.26 36.13
C MET A 545 18.28 40.34 35.43
N LYS A 546 19.52 40.04 35.04
CA LYS A 546 20.40 41.02 34.37
C LYS A 546 19.84 41.51 33.03
N TYR A 547 19.20 40.63 32.25
CA TYR A 547 18.58 41.00 30.98
C TYR A 547 17.40 41.95 31.19
N THR A 548 16.51 41.65 32.14
CA THR A 548 15.34 42.49 32.43
C THR A 548 15.73 43.82 33.09
N THR A 549 16.70 43.85 34.02
CA THR A 549 17.27 45.10 34.56
C THR A 549 17.90 45.95 33.45
N SER A 550 18.55 45.32 32.47
CA SER A 550 19.06 46.05 31.32
C SER A 550 17.93 46.65 30.46
N LEU A 551 16.78 45.97 30.35
CA LEU A 551 15.59 46.51 29.67
C LEU A 551 14.93 47.65 30.46
N GLU A 552 14.90 47.57 31.79
CA GLU A 552 14.43 48.64 32.70
C GLU A 552 15.19 49.95 32.46
N ASN A 553 16.51 49.87 32.36
CA ASN A 553 17.36 51.03 32.09
C ASN A 553 17.09 51.70 30.74
N GLU A 554 16.42 51.01 29.80
CA GLU A 554 15.94 51.55 28.52
C GLU A 554 14.43 51.90 28.54
N GLY A 555 13.78 51.88 29.70
CA GLY A 555 12.35 52.15 29.84
C GLY A 555 11.43 51.01 29.40
N LYS A 556 11.95 49.80 29.19
CA LYS A 556 11.17 48.63 28.74
C LYS A 556 10.83 47.70 29.91
N THR A 557 9.63 47.84 30.46
CA THR A 557 9.16 47.08 31.64
C THR A 557 8.06 46.05 31.35
N ARG A 558 7.85 45.69 30.08
CA ARG A 558 6.82 44.73 29.62
C ARG A 558 7.40 43.77 28.59
N GLY A 559 6.75 42.62 28.40
CA GLY A 559 7.14 41.60 27.41
C GLY A 559 7.28 40.21 28.03
N LYS A 560 7.64 39.23 27.19
CA LYS A 560 7.73 37.83 27.64
C LYS A 560 8.81 37.60 28.70
N ALA A 561 9.99 38.20 28.55
CA ALA A 561 11.06 38.11 29.55
C ALA A 561 10.62 38.59 30.94
N TRP A 562 9.85 39.68 30.97
CA TRP A 562 9.26 40.22 32.20
C TRP A 562 8.20 39.32 32.83
N ARG A 563 7.35 38.71 31.99
CA ARG A 563 6.38 37.71 32.46
C ARG A 563 7.09 36.54 33.12
N GLU A 564 8.17 36.04 32.52
CA GLU A 564 8.95 34.93 33.09
C GLU A 564 9.60 35.32 34.43
N ARG A 565 10.20 36.52 34.52
CA ARG A 565 10.77 37.03 35.78
C ARG A 565 9.71 37.13 36.87
N TYR A 566 8.55 37.70 36.55
CA TYR A 566 7.44 37.82 37.49
C TYR A 566 6.95 36.46 38.02
N LEU A 567 6.93 35.42 37.18
CA LEU A 567 6.57 34.07 37.60
C LEU A 567 7.57 33.50 38.61
N LEU A 568 8.87 33.72 38.39
CA LEU A 568 9.92 33.32 39.33
C LEU A 568 9.81 34.09 40.66
N ASP A 569 9.66 35.42 40.61
CA ASP A 569 9.52 36.26 41.82
C ASP A 569 8.28 35.85 42.64
N ARG A 570 7.17 35.52 41.95
CA ARG A 570 5.95 35.01 42.59
C ARG A 570 6.15 33.63 43.22
N ALA A 571 6.92 32.75 42.58
CA ALA A 571 7.26 31.44 43.14
C ALA A 571 8.13 31.60 44.40
N GLY A 572 9.13 32.49 44.36
CA GLY A 572 9.99 32.81 45.51
C GLY A 572 9.17 33.35 46.69
N SER A 573 8.44 34.44 46.49
CA SER A 573 7.59 35.04 47.54
C SER A 573 6.49 34.10 48.06
N GLY A 574 5.98 33.22 47.20
CA GLY A 574 5.02 32.18 47.59
C GLY A 574 5.60 31.12 48.52
N ARG A 575 6.89 30.77 48.36
CA ARG A 575 7.61 29.86 49.25
C ARG A 575 7.84 30.49 50.62
N GLU A 576 8.29 31.74 50.64
CA GLU A 576 8.52 32.50 51.88
C GLU A 576 7.24 32.64 52.70
N LYS A 577 6.11 32.95 52.04
CA LYS A 577 4.78 33.00 52.70
C LYS A 577 4.35 31.67 53.32
N LYS A 578 4.92 30.54 52.88
CA LYS A 578 4.67 29.20 53.41
C LYS A 578 5.76 28.73 54.39
N GLY A 579 6.66 29.62 54.82
CA GLY A 579 7.76 29.28 55.74
C GLY A 579 8.89 28.47 55.10
N LEU A 580 8.92 28.37 53.77
CA LEU A 580 10.02 27.73 53.04
C LEU A 580 11.06 28.78 52.63
N PRO A 581 12.35 28.41 52.51
CA PRO A 581 13.35 29.30 51.94
C PRO A 581 12.90 29.81 50.56
N GLY A 582 13.02 31.13 50.36
CA GLY A 582 12.81 31.79 49.07
C GLY A 582 13.81 31.32 48.00
N LEU A 583 13.64 31.82 46.78
CA LEU A 583 14.69 31.66 45.77
C LEU A 583 15.91 32.50 46.17
N GLU A 584 17.11 32.06 45.79
CA GLU A 584 18.34 32.81 46.04
C GLU A 584 18.21 34.24 45.45
N ASP A 585 18.37 35.26 46.29
CA ASP A 585 18.35 36.65 45.84
C ASP A 585 19.65 36.97 45.09
N VAL A 586 19.55 37.03 43.77
CA VAL A 586 20.67 37.40 42.88
C VAL A 586 20.67 38.88 42.51
N SER A 587 19.69 39.67 42.99
CA SER A 587 19.57 41.09 42.61
C SER A 587 20.75 41.94 43.08
N ASN A 588 21.38 41.55 44.19
CA ASN A 588 22.54 42.20 44.78
C ASN A 588 23.88 41.61 44.30
N ASP A 589 23.87 40.64 43.38
CA ASP A 589 25.09 40.01 42.90
C ASP A 589 25.93 41.01 42.08
N PRO A 590 27.25 41.15 42.33
CA PRO A 590 28.15 42.01 41.56
C PRO A 590 28.11 41.78 40.04
N VAL A 591 27.65 40.61 39.58
CA VAL A 591 27.40 40.33 38.16
C VAL A 591 26.45 41.34 37.54
N MET A 592 25.45 41.85 38.27
CA MET A 592 24.40 42.71 37.73
C MET A 592 24.97 43.99 37.11
N THR A 593 26.07 44.50 37.67
CA THR A 593 26.77 45.70 37.20
C THR A 593 28.09 45.41 36.50
N SER A 594 28.58 44.15 36.51
CA SER A 594 29.86 43.78 35.90
C SER A 594 29.82 43.92 34.37
N PRO A 595 30.82 44.59 33.76
CA PRO A 595 30.92 44.66 32.30
C PRO A 595 31.18 43.26 31.74
N VAL A 596 30.50 42.94 30.64
CA VAL A 596 30.76 41.70 29.89
C VAL A 596 32.05 41.92 29.11
N PRO A 597 33.08 41.05 29.24
CA PRO A 597 34.31 41.17 28.47
C PRO A 597 34.02 41.28 26.97
N ALA A 598 34.69 42.18 26.25
CA ALA A 598 34.52 42.31 24.81
C ALA A 598 34.84 40.98 24.09
N GLU A 599 34.22 40.76 22.93
CA GLU A 599 34.60 39.64 22.07
C GLU A 599 36.05 39.79 21.58
N ASP A 600 36.76 38.67 21.46
CA ASP A 600 38.13 38.66 20.95
C ASP A 600 38.09 38.54 19.42
N THR A 601 38.10 39.68 18.73
CA THR A 601 38.01 39.72 17.27
C THR A 601 39.20 39.05 16.59
N ARG A 602 40.40 39.10 17.19
CA ARG A 602 41.59 38.44 16.64
C ARG A 602 41.47 36.94 16.71
N PHE A 603 40.94 36.43 17.83
CA PHE A 603 40.65 35.00 17.96
C PHE A 603 39.62 34.55 16.93
N ILE A 604 38.55 35.33 16.72
CA ILE A 604 37.52 35.05 15.70
C ILE A 604 38.15 34.96 14.30
N ASP A 605 38.99 35.93 13.93
CA ASP A 605 39.65 35.94 12.62
C ASP A 605 40.54 34.70 12.42
N VAL A 606 41.30 34.30 13.46
CA VAL A 606 42.14 33.09 13.42
C VAL A 606 41.30 31.83 13.27
N GLN A 607 40.20 31.70 14.01
CA GLN A 607 39.33 30.52 13.89
C GLN A 607 38.65 30.45 12.53
N ASN A 608 38.19 31.58 11.98
CA ASN A 608 37.64 31.62 10.63
C ASN A 608 38.67 31.24 9.56
N MET A 609 39.93 31.68 9.68
CA MET A 609 41.01 31.23 8.78
C MET A 609 41.22 29.72 8.86
N ARG A 610 41.15 29.12 10.06
CA ARG A 610 41.26 27.67 10.23
C ARG A 610 40.08 26.94 9.58
N LEU A 611 38.85 27.40 9.81
CA LEU A 611 37.65 26.83 9.18
C LEU A 611 37.71 26.89 7.65
N VAL A 612 38.31 27.94 7.08
CA VAL A 612 38.56 28.01 5.63
C VAL A 612 39.63 26.98 5.20
N GLN A 613 40.74 26.87 5.95
CA GLN A 613 41.83 25.93 5.64
C GLN A 613 41.39 24.46 5.72
N THR A 614 40.49 24.11 6.64
CA THR A 614 39.93 22.76 6.78
C THR A 614 38.78 22.48 5.83
N GLY A 615 38.38 23.46 5.00
CA GLY A 615 37.29 23.32 4.04
C GLY A 615 35.88 23.45 4.64
N LEU A 616 35.76 23.77 5.93
CA LEU A 616 34.49 23.93 6.65
C LEU A 616 33.80 25.28 6.43
N CYS A 617 34.50 26.27 5.85
CA CYS A 617 33.94 27.57 5.48
C CYS A 617 34.16 27.92 3.99
N PRO A 618 33.53 27.18 3.05
CA PRO A 618 33.61 27.53 1.64
C PRO A 618 32.94 28.89 1.34
N PRO A 619 33.24 29.50 0.17
CA PRO A 619 32.51 30.67 -0.31
C PRO A 619 31.00 30.42 -0.32
N PRO A 620 30.17 31.42 -0.01
CA PRO A 620 28.72 31.26 -0.05
C PRO A 620 28.26 30.91 -1.47
N VAL A 621 27.36 29.95 -1.55
CA VAL A 621 26.74 29.52 -2.81
C VAL A 621 25.76 30.59 -3.27
N ASP A 622 25.80 30.96 -4.56
CA ASP A 622 24.77 31.79 -5.18
C ASP A 622 23.52 30.94 -5.45
N TRP A 623 22.60 30.94 -4.51
CA TRP A 623 21.36 30.17 -4.63
C TRP A 623 20.47 30.62 -5.78
N ASN A 624 20.56 31.87 -6.24
CA ASN A 624 19.76 32.31 -7.38
C ASN A 624 20.23 31.62 -8.66
N ASP A 625 21.55 31.55 -8.87
CA ASP A 625 22.16 30.81 -9.98
C ASP A 625 21.83 29.31 -9.91
N VAL A 626 21.98 28.69 -8.73
CA VAL A 626 21.68 27.27 -8.53
C VAL A 626 20.20 26.96 -8.82
N ILE A 627 19.28 27.82 -8.39
CA ILE A 627 17.85 27.66 -8.67
C ILE A 627 17.59 27.73 -10.17
N ILE A 628 18.16 28.71 -10.88
CA ILE A 628 18.00 28.83 -12.34
C ILE A 628 18.53 27.57 -13.04
N ARG A 629 19.73 27.10 -12.66
CA ARG A 629 20.29 25.85 -13.19
C ARG A 629 19.42 24.65 -12.86
N GLY A 630 18.85 24.58 -11.66
CA GLY A 630 17.97 23.48 -11.24
C GLY A 630 16.63 23.48 -11.98
N LEU A 631 16.09 24.64 -12.33
CA LEU A 631 14.90 24.76 -13.18
C LEU A 631 15.20 24.27 -14.61
N LEU A 632 16.34 24.67 -15.18
CA LEU A 632 16.76 24.21 -16.52
C LEU A 632 17.03 22.71 -16.55
N ALA A 633 17.78 22.18 -15.57
CA ALA A 633 18.06 20.76 -15.45
C ALA A 633 16.77 19.93 -15.32
N GLN A 634 15.77 20.43 -14.59
CA GLN A 634 14.47 19.76 -14.52
C GLN A 634 13.74 19.75 -15.87
N GLN A 635 13.81 20.84 -16.64
CA GLN A 635 13.20 20.91 -17.97
C GLN A 635 13.85 19.92 -18.94
N GLU A 636 15.18 19.79 -18.89
CA GLU A 636 15.96 18.81 -19.66
C GLU A 636 15.55 17.38 -19.28
N LEU A 637 15.50 17.07 -17.98
CA LEU A 637 15.07 15.75 -17.49
C LEU A 637 13.64 15.40 -17.95
N ALA A 638 12.72 16.37 -17.88
CA ALA A 638 11.35 16.17 -18.32
C ALA A 638 11.24 15.96 -19.84
N GLU A 639 12.11 16.60 -20.64
CA GLU A 639 12.17 16.40 -22.09
C GLU A 639 12.76 15.04 -22.46
N GLU A 640 13.83 14.62 -21.79
CA GLU A 640 14.42 13.28 -21.95
C GLU A 640 13.40 12.19 -21.63
N GLN A 641 12.71 12.28 -20.49
CA GLN A 641 11.65 11.34 -20.12
C GLN A 641 10.50 11.30 -21.14
N ARG A 642 10.14 12.44 -21.75
CA ARG A 642 9.13 12.50 -22.82
C ARG A 642 9.62 11.76 -24.07
N GLN A 643 10.87 11.97 -24.47
CA GLN A 643 11.47 11.33 -25.63
C GLN A 643 11.57 9.81 -25.43
N ASP A 644 12.03 9.37 -24.26
CA ASP A 644 12.09 7.94 -23.90
C ASP A 644 10.70 7.29 -23.90
N ALA A 645 9.69 7.95 -23.34
CA ALA A 645 8.32 7.45 -23.36
C ALA A 645 7.76 7.36 -24.80
N GLU A 646 8.12 8.29 -25.68
CA GLU A 646 7.72 8.23 -27.09
C GLU A 646 8.43 7.09 -27.83
N ILE A 647 9.73 6.89 -27.58
CA ILE A 647 10.50 5.77 -28.15
C ILE A 647 9.88 4.43 -27.70
N GLN A 648 9.60 4.27 -26.40
CA GLN A 648 8.97 3.07 -25.86
C GLN A 648 7.60 2.81 -26.49
N ARG A 649 6.75 3.84 -26.62
CA ARG A 649 5.45 3.69 -27.31
C ARG A 649 5.58 3.26 -28.76
N ARG A 650 6.59 3.77 -29.48
CA ARG A 650 6.87 3.35 -30.87
C ARG A 650 7.33 1.90 -30.91
N GLN A 651 8.25 1.49 -30.04
CA GLN A 651 8.73 0.11 -29.93
C GLN A 651 7.60 -0.86 -29.56
N GLU A 652 6.74 -0.53 -28.59
CA GLU A 652 5.57 -1.34 -28.25
C GLU A 652 4.58 -1.45 -29.42
N ALA A 653 4.36 -0.36 -30.16
CA ALA A 653 3.47 -0.36 -31.31
C ALA A 653 4.03 -1.20 -32.48
N GLU A 654 5.34 -1.15 -32.71
CA GLU A 654 6.02 -2.00 -33.69
C GLU A 654 5.98 -3.47 -33.28
N TRP A 655 6.30 -3.78 -32.02
CA TRP A 655 6.22 -5.13 -31.48
C TRP A 655 4.80 -5.71 -31.57
N ARG A 656 3.77 -4.92 -31.25
CA ARG A 656 2.37 -5.35 -31.41
C ARG A 656 2.02 -5.64 -32.86
N ARG A 657 2.40 -4.76 -33.80
CA ARG A 657 2.17 -5.01 -35.23
C ARG A 657 2.86 -6.28 -35.70
N GLN A 658 4.12 -6.46 -35.33
CA GLN A 658 4.87 -7.66 -35.69
C GLN A 658 4.25 -8.92 -35.08
N SER A 659 3.81 -8.86 -33.82
CA SER A 659 3.10 -9.96 -33.17
C SER A 659 1.75 -10.28 -33.85
N ASP A 660 1.02 -9.26 -34.28
CA ASP A 660 -0.25 -9.44 -35.01
C ASP A 660 0.00 -10.04 -36.40
N ASP A 661 1.05 -9.60 -37.09
CA ASP A 661 1.47 -10.13 -38.40
C ASP A 661 1.95 -11.58 -38.30
N ASP A 662 2.76 -11.91 -37.29
CA ASP A 662 3.24 -13.27 -37.01
C ASP A 662 2.07 -14.20 -36.66
N TYR A 663 1.11 -13.71 -35.86
CA TYR A 663 -0.10 -14.47 -35.52
C TYR A 663 -0.99 -14.70 -36.75
N ALA A 664 -1.14 -13.69 -37.62
CA ALA A 664 -1.89 -13.82 -38.86
C ALA A 664 -1.23 -14.79 -39.86
N ALA A 665 0.11 -14.76 -39.96
CA ALA A 665 0.87 -15.71 -40.77
C ALA A 665 0.72 -17.15 -40.25
N TRP A 666 0.83 -17.35 -38.94
CA TRP A 666 0.60 -18.65 -38.31
C TRP A 666 -0.82 -19.18 -38.56
N GLN A 667 -1.85 -18.32 -38.46
CA GLN A 667 -3.23 -18.69 -38.78
C GLN A 667 -3.42 -19.06 -40.26
N ALA A 668 -2.75 -18.35 -41.18
CA ALA A 668 -2.79 -18.66 -42.60
C ALA A 668 -2.14 -20.02 -42.90
N ASP A 669 -0.97 -20.31 -42.30
CA ASP A 669 -0.27 -21.59 -42.45
C ASP A 669 -1.11 -22.77 -41.93
N ILE A 670 -1.77 -22.60 -40.77
CA ILE A 670 -2.68 -23.62 -40.22
C ILE A 670 -3.88 -23.85 -41.16
N ALA A 671 -4.51 -22.78 -41.66
CA ALA A 671 -5.63 -22.92 -42.59
C ALA A 671 -5.22 -23.59 -43.91
N GLU A 672 -4.03 -23.28 -44.45
CA GLU A 672 -3.49 -23.95 -45.63
C GLU A 672 -3.22 -25.44 -45.36
N GLN A 673 -2.65 -25.77 -44.19
CA GLN A 673 -2.47 -27.17 -43.78
C GLN A 673 -3.81 -27.89 -43.64
N GLU A 674 -4.80 -27.33 -42.97
CA GLU A 674 -6.13 -27.95 -42.81
C GLU A 674 -6.81 -28.20 -44.16
N THR A 675 -6.75 -27.23 -45.09
CA THR A 675 -7.33 -27.42 -46.43
C THR A 675 -6.58 -28.49 -47.23
N TRP A 676 -5.26 -28.56 -47.13
CA TRP A 676 -4.48 -29.61 -47.76
C TRP A 676 -4.76 -30.99 -47.15
N GLN A 677 -4.85 -31.08 -45.82
CA GLN A 677 -5.19 -32.31 -45.11
C GLN A 677 -6.58 -32.82 -45.51
N GLU A 678 -7.57 -31.94 -45.66
CA GLU A 678 -8.91 -32.32 -46.07
C GLU A 678 -8.98 -32.75 -47.54
N HIS A 679 -8.29 -32.04 -48.45
CA HIS A 679 -8.13 -32.50 -49.83
C HIS A 679 -7.49 -33.89 -49.91
N GLU A 680 -6.46 -34.12 -49.11
CA GLU A 680 -5.77 -35.41 -49.06
C GLU A 680 -6.66 -36.50 -48.47
N ARG A 681 -7.46 -36.20 -47.45
CA ARG A 681 -8.47 -37.10 -46.89
C ARG A 681 -9.48 -37.53 -47.95
N HIS A 682 -10.00 -36.58 -48.73
CA HIS A 682 -10.89 -36.87 -49.86
C HIS A 682 -10.21 -37.69 -50.96
N ARG A 683 -8.94 -37.40 -51.28
CA ARG A 683 -8.16 -38.15 -52.28
C ARG A 683 -7.98 -39.61 -51.85
N ILE A 684 -7.52 -39.83 -50.62
CA ILE A 684 -7.32 -41.17 -50.04
C ILE A 684 -8.64 -41.95 -50.03
N ALA A 685 -9.73 -41.33 -49.58
CA ALA A 685 -11.06 -41.94 -49.59
C ALA A 685 -11.49 -42.36 -51.01
N GLY A 686 -11.23 -41.52 -52.02
CA GLY A 686 -11.49 -41.81 -53.43
C GLY A 686 -10.65 -42.96 -53.98
N VAL A 687 -9.34 -43.00 -53.69
CA VAL A 687 -8.44 -44.09 -54.09
C VAL A 687 -8.91 -45.42 -53.50
N LEU A 688 -9.33 -45.42 -52.23
CA LEU A 688 -9.75 -46.61 -51.50
C LEU A 688 -11.23 -46.98 -51.71
N GLN A 689 -12.03 -46.09 -52.32
CA GLN A 689 -13.47 -46.23 -52.51
C GLN A 689 -14.22 -46.45 -51.18
N ILE A 690 -13.85 -45.68 -50.15
CA ILE A 690 -14.46 -45.72 -48.82
C ILE A 690 -15.08 -44.36 -48.47
N PRO A 691 -16.03 -44.30 -47.51
CA PRO A 691 -16.52 -43.02 -47.00
C PRO A 691 -15.41 -42.20 -46.35
N VAL A 692 -15.43 -40.87 -46.53
CA VAL A 692 -14.37 -39.93 -46.12
C VAL A 692 -14.14 -39.99 -44.60
N GLU A 693 -15.21 -40.12 -43.83
CA GLU A 693 -15.23 -40.29 -42.38
C GLU A 693 -14.45 -41.52 -41.88
N THR A 694 -14.17 -42.49 -42.75
CA THR A 694 -13.38 -43.68 -42.43
C THR A 694 -11.88 -43.37 -42.37
N VAL A 695 -11.44 -42.31 -43.07
CA VAL A 695 -10.07 -41.82 -43.02
C VAL A 695 -9.94 -40.90 -41.80
N THR A 696 -9.75 -41.50 -40.62
CA THR A 696 -9.52 -40.75 -39.37
C THR A 696 -8.17 -40.01 -39.38
N GLU A 697 -7.93 -39.05 -38.47
CA GLU A 697 -6.63 -38.37 -38.32
C GLU A 697 -5.42 -39.31 -38.31
N ASN A 698 -5.50 -40.40 -37.55
CA ASN A 698 -4.43 -41.37 -37.49
C ASN A 698 -4.23 -42.10 -38.83
N VAL A 699 -5.29 -42.36 -39.57
CA VAL A 699 -5.17 -43.00 -40.90
C VAL A 699 -4.59 -42.00 -41.90
N LEU A 700 -5.07 -40.75 -41.85
CA LEU A 700 -4.61 -39.66 -42.69
C LEU A 700 -3.10 -39.46 -42.52
N TYR A 701 -2.60 -39.38 -41.29
CA TYR A 701 -1.17 -39.22 -41.01
C TYR A 701 -0.27 -40.29 -41.65
N TRP A 702 -0.74 -41.54 -41.76
CA TRP A 702 0.03 -42.64 -42.33
C TRP A 702 -0.04 -42.74 -43.86
N LEU A 703 -1.08 -42.16 -44.47
CA LEU A 703 -1.38 -42.32 -45.90
C LEU A 703 -1.16 -41.03 -46.71
N MET A 704 -1.05 -39.92 -46.02
CA MET A 704 -0.88 -38.59 -46.59
C MET A 704 0.46 -38.45 -47.31
N GLY A 705 0.41 -37.96 -48.55
CA GLY A 705 1.60 -37.77 -49.40
C GLY A 705 2.09 -39.05 -50.09
N GLU A 706 1.45 -40.19 -49.86
CA GLU A 706 1.81 -41.46 -50.47
C GLU A 706 1.16 -41.63 -51.85
N GLU A 707 1.82 -42.38 -52.75
CA GLU A 707 1.26 -42.70 -54.06
C GLU A 707 0.08 -43.70 -53.96
N ASP A 708 -0.84 -43.67 -54.92
CA ASP A 708 -2.07 -44.50 -54.91
C ASP A 708 -1.80 -46.01 -54.69
N VAL A 709 -0.69 -46.53 -55.23
CA VAL A 709 -0.28 -47.94 -55.05
C VAL A 709 0.11 -48.21 -53.60
N ALA A 710 0.85 -47.29 -52.97
CA ALA A 710 1.26 -47.38 -51.58
C ALA A 710 0.07 -47.21 -50.64
N ILE A 711 -0.86 -46.30 -50.94
CA ILE A 711 -2.11 -46.12 -50.18
C ILE A 711 -2.92 -47.40 -50.15
N ARG A 712 -3.14 -48.05 -51.32
CA ARG A 712 -3.86 -49.33 -51.38
C ARG A 712 -3.15 -50.44 -50.61
N ARG A 713 -1.81 -50.48 -50.68
CA ARG A 713 -0.98 -51.43 -49.93
C ARG A 713 -1.11 -51.22 -48.43
N TYR A 714 -0.88 -50.00 -47.95
CA TYR A 714 -1.00 -49.68 -46.53
C TYR A 714 -2.43 -49.84 -46.01
N TRP A 715 -3.45 -49.60 -46.84
CA TRP A 715 -4.83 -49.90 -46.47
C TRP A 715 -5.11 -51.40 -46.34
N ALA A 716 -4.45 -52.24 -47.13
CA ALA A 716 -4.54 -53.69 -46.98
C ALA A 716 -3.73 -54.22 -45.78
N GLU A 717 -2.55 -53.67 -45.55
CA GLU A 717 -1.63 -54.05 -44.46
C GLU A 717 -2.00 -53.45 -43.10
N LYS A 718 -2.72 -52.31 -43.13
CA LYS A 718 -3.17 -51.52 -41.98
C LYS A 718 -2.09 -51.33 -40.90
N PRO A 719 -0.93 -50.76 -41.24
CA PRO A 719 0.20 -50.64 -40.32
C PRO A 719 -0.14 -49.83 -39.06
N TRP A 720 -1.07 -48.86 -39.13
CA TRP A 720 -1.55 -48.12 -37.96
C TRP A 720 -2.35 -48.98 -36.97
N GLU A 721 -3.06 -50.03 -37.42
CA GLU A 721 -3.72 -50.98 -36.52
C GLU A 721 -2.68 -51.85 -35.79
N THR A 722 -1.62 -52.25 -36.49
CA THR A 722 -0.49 -52.99 -35.91
C THR A 722 0.31 -52.13 -34.93
N ALA A 723 0.62 -50.89 -35.28
CA ALA A 723 1.31 -49.94 -34.40
C ALA A 723 0.45 -49.64 -33.16
N ARG A 724 -0.87 -49.50 -33.31
CA ARG A 724 -1.80 -49.35 -32.19
C ARG A 724 -1.84 -50.60 -31.32
N MET A 725 -1.86 -51.79 -31.91
CA MET A 725 -1.79 -53.06 -31.19
C MET A 725 -0.50 -53.17 -30.37
N GLN A 726 0.65 -52.83 -30.96
CA GLN A 726 1.94 -52.80 -30.24
C GLN A 726 1.94 -51.78 -29.09
N LYS A 727 1.30 -50.62 -29.28
CA LYS A 727 1.19 -49.58 -28.26
C LYS A 727 0.35 -50.01 -27.05
N ILE A 728 -0.78 -50.69 -27.26
CA ILE A 728 -1.61 -51.17 -26.14
C ILE A 728 -1.02 -52.40 -25.44
N LEU A 729 -0.17 -53.16 -26.13
CA LEU A 729 0.56 -54.32 -25.60
C LEU A 729 1.92 -53.96 -24.97
N SER A 730 2.31 -52.69 -25.00
CA SER A 730 3.51 -52.18 -24.32
C SER A 730 3.14 -51.47 -23.02
N LYS A 731 3.94 -51.68 -21.96
CA LYS A 731 3.82 -50.89 -20.72
C LYS A 731 4.66 -49.60 -20.84
N PRO A 732 4.25 -48.48 -20.20
CA PRO A 732 5.03 -47.24 -20.24
C PRO A 732 6.49 -47.48 -19.82
N GLY A 733 7.44 -47.16 -20.70
CA GLY A 733 8.88 -47.30 -20.44
C GLY A 733 9.50 -48.69 -20.67
N LEU A 734 8.73 -49.66 -21.17
CA LEU A 734 9.25 -51.01 -21.50
C LEU A 734 8.95 -51.36 -22.98
N PRO A 735 9.89 -52.03 -23.68
CA PRO A 735 9.67 -52.46 -25.05
C PRO A 735 8.55 -53.51 -25.13
N TYR A 736 7.94 -53.60 -26.31
CA TYR A 736 6.95 -54.61 -26.67
C TYR A 736 7.49 -56.04 -26.41
N SER A 737 6.64 -56.93 -25.88
CA SER A 737 6.99 -58.29 -25.48
C SER A 737 6.21 -59.31 -26.30
N ASP A 738 6.89 -60.18 -27.05
CA ASP A 738 6.27 -61.23 -27.88
C ASP A 738 5.33 -62.16 -27.08
N ASP A 739 5.62 -62.35 -25.79
CA ASP A 739 4.77 -63.10 -24.86
C ASP A 739 3.34 -62.55 -24.73
N MET A 740 3.14 -61.23 -24.85
CA MET A 740 1.80 -60.63 -24.77
C MET A 740 1.00 -60.85 -26.05
N LEU A 741 1.68 -60.86 -27.20
CA LEU A 741 1.03 -61.12 -28.49
C LEU A 741 0.54 -62.56 -28.60
N ALA A 742 1.27 -63.52 -28.01
CA ALA A 742 0.84 -64.92 -27.93
C ALA A 742 -0.48 -65.13 -27.18
N LEU A 743 -0.89 -64.17 -26.34
CA LEU A 743 -2.15 -64.20 -25.60
C LEU A 743 -3.33 -63.57 -26.36
N VAL A 744 -3.07 -62.93 -27.50
CA VAL A 744 -4.09 -62.34 -28.37
C VAL A 744 -4.68 -63.43 -29.26
N LYS A 745 -6.00 -63.58 -29.25
CA LYS A 745 -6.68 -64.61 -30.06
C LYS A 745 -6.85 -64.15 -31.50
N PRO A 746 -6.88 -65.08 -32.48
CA PRO A 746 -7.14 -64.74 -33.88
C PRO A 746 -8.44 -63.94 -34.03
N GLY A 747 -8.36 -62.77 -34.67
CA GLY A 747 -9.50 -61.86 -34.89
C GLY A 747 -9.71 -60.79 -33.81
N GLU A 748 -8.93 -60.77 -32.73
CA GLU A 748 -8.99 -59.69 -31.74
C GLU A 748 -8.25 -58.44 -32.22
N THR A 749 -8.98 -57.32 -32.34
CA THR A 749 -8.39 -56.03 -32.68
C THR A 749 -7.99 -55.26 -31.42
N ALA A 750 -7.12 -54.25 -31.58
CA ALA A 750 -6.66 -53.44 -30.46
C ALA A 750 -7.83 -52.81 -29.68
N TRP A 751 -8.83 -52.32 -30.40
CA TRP A 751 -10.06 -51.78 -29.83
C TRP A 751 -10.87 -52.82 -29.05
N LEU A 752 -11.01 -54.05 -29.58
CA LEU A 752 -11.71 -55.15 -28.90
C LEU A 752 -11.04 -55.49 -27.56
N LEU A 753 -9.71 -55.50 -27.54
CA LEU A 753 -8.94 -55.76 -26.34
C LEU A 753 -9.04 -54.63 -25.31
N GLU A 754 -8.92 -53.36 -25.72
CA GLU A 754 -9.12 -52.19 -24.86
C GLU A 754 -10.52 -52.21 -24.22
N ARG A 755 -11.55 -52.42 -25.05
CA ARG A 755 -12.94 -52.49 -24.61
C ARG A 755 -13.17 -53.63 -23.62
N ASN A 756 -12.69 -54.83 -23.94
CA ASN A 756 -12.89 -56.00 -23.09
C ASN A 756 -12.08 -55.91 -21.78
N ALA A 757 -10.87 -55.35 -21.83
CA ALA A 757 -10.07 -55.07 -20.63
C ALA A 757 -10.78 -54.07 -19.71
N ALA A 758 -11.29 -52.97 -20.26
CA ALA A 758 -12.05 -51.99 -19.50
C ALA A 758 -13.35 -52.59 -18.94
N ALA A 759 -14.08 -53.39 -19.72
CA ALA A 759 -15.28 -54.08 -19.27
C ALA A 759 -15.02 -55.12 -18.16
N ALA A 760 -13.81 -55.70 -18.13
CA ALA A 760 -13.35 -56.59 -17.08
C ALA A 760 -12.66 -55.86 -15.91
N GLY A 761 -12.63 -54.52 -15.91
CA GLY A 761 -12.09 -53.71 -14.82
C GLY A 761 -10.57 -53.52 -14.83
N PHE A 762 -9.89 -53.80 -15.93
CA PHE A 762 -8.45 -53.65 -16.07
C PHE A 762 -8.07 -52.32 -16.73
N ILE A 763 -7.11 -51.62 -16.12
CA ILE A 763 -6.54 -50.36 -16.65
C ILE A 763 -5.61 -50.64 -17.84
N HIS A 764 -4.91 -51.77 -17.84
CA HIS A 764 -3.98 -52.15 -18.90
C HIS A 764 -4.42 -53.45 -19.58
N VAL A 765 -4.45 -53.42 -20.92
CA VAL A 765 -4.78 -54.58 -21.76
C VAL A 765 -3.87 -55.78 -21.47
N THR A 766 -2.59 -55.52 -21.17
CA THR A 766 -1.62 -56.57 -20.83
C THR A 766 -1.98 -57.33 -19.55
N ASP A 767 -2.55 -56.66 -18.55
CA ASP A 767 -2.96 -57.29 -17.29
C ASP A 767 -4.26 -58.09 -17.49
N TYR A 768 -5.19 -57.57 -18.29
CA TYR A 768 -6.39 -58.30 -18.72
C TYR A 768 -6.06 -59.60 -19.47
N LEU A 769 -5.12 -59.55 -20.42
CA LEU A 769 -4.72 -60.73 -21.20
C LEU A 769 -4.10 -61.82 -20.33
N LYS A 770 -3.27 -61.45 -19.34
CA LYS A 770 -2.68 -62.40 -18.38
C LYS A 770 -3.74 -63.03 -17.49
N TRP A 771 -4.62 -62.20 -16.91
CA TRP A 771 -5.73 -62.68 -16.10
C TRP A 771 -6.61 -63.66 -16.88
N ARG A 772 -6.99 -63.30 -18.11
CA ARG A 772 -7.80 -64.16 -18.98
C ARG A 772 -7.11 -65.51 -19.24
N ALA A 773 -5.81 -65.49 -19.51
CA ALA A 773 -5.05 -66.71 -19.76
C ALA A 773 -4.91 -67.60 -18.51
N GLU A 774 -4.89 -67.02 -17.31
CA GLU A 774 -4.92 -67.76 -16.04
C GLU A 774 -6.28 -68.40 -15.79
N GLN A 775 -7.39 -67.69 -16.08
CA GLN A 775 -8.74 -68.23 -15.97
C GLN A 775 -9.02 -69.38 -16.96
N GLU A 776 -8.35 -69.42 -18.10
CA GLU A 776 -8.50 -70.49 -19.10
C GLU A 776 -7.65 -71.74 -18.82
N LYS A 777 -6.73 -71.67 -17.86
CA LYS A 777 -5.88 -72.81 -17.43
C LYS A 777 -6.37 -73.50 -16.15
N GLY A 778 -7.28 -72.89 -15.40
CA GLY A 778 -7.98 -73.46 -14.25
C GLY A 778 -9.34 -74.02 -14.64
#